data_AF-A0A4D7H497-F1
#
_entry.id   AF-A0A4D7H497-F1
#
_cell.length_a   1.000
_cell.length_b   1.000
_cell.length_c   1.000
_cell.angle_alpha   90.00
_cell.angle_beta   90.00
_cell.angle_gamma   90.00
#
_symmetry.space_group_name_H-M   'P 1'
#
loop_
_entity.id
_entity.type
_entity.pdbx_description
1 polymer ?
#
loop_
_entity_poly.entity_id
_entity_poly.type
_entity_poly.pdbx_seq_one_letter_code
_entity_poly.pdbx_strand_id
1 'polypeptide(L)'
;MSSQIEGEVRRFTRWNRRSRLLKAGVLLLLVATVCAILWDFKQATALASTNSGSYILLGVLISFGWVTHRRKQAIVSVETAAKEHLAQERENIDDDLDRGAAESATVRVESLEQTYQSLVNEVRSERLRAEAKSHLVAIDELRTQVENGAAEWETLSSSIEPVEEKLDAAEDEYEAENFDSALEIYRTLESAIEDLSSATLTATSSSGNALAPVEAVSSKYWRNYFQTALTVGYIQIQEGDELLSRSAQNACETYQEATKNIEQAVDLAESKDITYNDIDFLGSPIPQPTLTDIDGIGEQRADSLRDHGIESPVDIVEANSLSHIPRIGEKTERRLRRSAESLVENFLKVQHRKAHTKYSKLNDWVCLHDESISLLEKAEDAVVKARTSLQEGKDEETESELQKAEQITDEVENKLRSLVENEFEVELSTQVDELRNQLTRVNQSIRLLSSITACDERIGIIESAIQDGNFTSALDHVNRGGKHLDAANQITTQLSEHEWTQPIERRREKLDRLDNQIHAELETQKIEKRLDEAERDIEHAINGLGEDTTAINIEASGDHLESAASTIETVQPIVESVGGAAQERLEHLANQAEETEELVERHRNSLEFDSLIESVEEQIEAGVEASKEGSYQSSSGHFGHAKQELNAAIELVGEVDRSDSRKQVRQLSRRLESERSDALRRKHFRICWSSMELAEKAVARAIDDLETNAYDDAAKGFTEAVEHLSDAEQWAQRSDLAEQWEIEQRLETLREYRSSAESSLETYRKRRSSEAAHHLDRASQLISKGNQQLDIEDASAANESWMTARDSLDMAKEIIGDSQLQNAADLEERHRETESRLIELRNAIERSGYDISGASRTKLVDELQELAVTIGESPREEFVDACGRYPSDEYVEMFGSWEDVLRAANLEPVDWASRNRRKYTRVDILESIAELTRTLGQYPSKAEMNDQGSMSVSTVETRFGTWESALDLAERIELSSELSRDDVVAELTRISGVTETEASVLYDAGLTSVTEVQKATIDELVAIDGISKQIALRMKADVGELTPGSQAG
;
A
#
# COMPACT_ATOMS: atom_id res chain seq x y z
N MET A 1 -5.07 -7.44 -3.86
CA MET A 1 -4.88 -8.69 -4.65
C MET A 1 -4.38 -8.43 -6.07
N SER A 2 -5.11 -7.74 -6.97
CA SER A 2 -4.63 -7.53 -8.36
C SER A 2 -3.30 -6.77 -8.46
N SER A 3 -3.05 -5.77 -7.61
CA SER A 3 -1.77 -5.03 -7.56
C SER A 3 -0.62 -5.83 -6.94
N GLN A 4 -0.94 -6.78 -6.07
CA GLN A 4 0.02 -7.65 -5.37
C GLN A 4 0.53 -8.74 -6.31
N ILE A 5 -0.35 -9.21 -7.20
CA ILE A 5 -0.01 -10.12 -8.32
C ILE A 5 0.82 -9.39 -9.39
N GLU A 6 0.52 -8.12 -9.67
CA GLU A 6 1.28 -7.31 -10.63
C GLU A 6 2.71 -6.99 -10.16
N GLY A 7 2.92 -6.90 -8.83
CA GLY A 7 4.23 -6.71 -8.21
C GLY A 7 5.11 -7.96 -8.28
N GLU A 8 4.54 -9.14 -8.02
CA GLU A 8 5.21 -10.44 -8.12
C GLU A 8 5.58 -10.80 -9.57
N VAL A 9 4.71 -10.49 -10.54
CA VAL A 9 4.97 -10.71 -11.98
C VAL A 9 6.14 -9.85 -12.49
N ARG A 10 6.35 -8.64 -11.94
CA ARG A 10 7.51 -7.80 -12.34
C ARG A 10 8.83 -8.33 -11.77
N ARG A 11 8.85 -8.89 -10.56
CA ARG A 11 10.05 -9.51 -9.96
C ARG A 11 10.52 -10.75 -10.73
N PHE A 12 9.61 -11.46 -11.39
CA PHE A 12 9.90 -12.70 -12.11
C PHE A 12 10.54 -12.53 -13.51
N THR A 13 10.70 -11.30 -14.03
CA THR A 13 11.06 -11.05 -15.44
C THR A 13 12.56 -11.15 -15.81
N ARG A 14 13.45 -11.60 -14.90
CA ARG A 14 14.91 -11.66 -15.18
C ARG A 14 15.50 -13.04 -15.52
N TRP A 15 14.70 -14.06 -15.82
CA TRP A 15 15.23 -15.41 -16.11
C TRP A 15 15.00 -15.94 -17.55
N ASN A 16 15.82 -16.94 -17.89
CA ASN A 16 16.20 -17.39 -19.24
C ASN A 16 15.04 -17.98 -20.09
N ARG A 17 15.16 -17.88 -21.43
CA ARG A 17 14.06 -17.97 -22.41
C ARG A 17 13.32 -19.32 -22.51
N ARG A 18 13.90 -20.44 -22.06
CA ARG A 18 13.31 -21.80 -22.17
C ARG A 18 12.41 -22.21 -20.99
N SER A 19 12.58 -21.63 -19.81
CA SER A 19 11.69 -21.90 -18.65
C SER A 19 10.32 -21.18 -18.75
N ARG A 20 10.22 -20.25 -19.72
CA ARG A 20 9.03 -19.40 -19.93
C ARG A 20 7.79 -20.16 -20.40
N LEU A 21 7.92 -21.22 -21.19
CA LEU A 21 6.75 -21.92 -21.76
C LEU A 21 6.13 -22.91 -20.78
N LEU A 22 6.95 -23.66 -20.05
CA LEU A 22 6.47 -24.65 -19.08
C LEU A 22 5.84 -23.96 -17.85
N LYS A 23 6.49 -22.93 -17.31
CA LYS A 23 5.97 -22.19 -16.16
C LYS A 23 4.79 -21.29 -16.53
N ALA A 24 4.74 -20.71 -17.74
CA ALA A 24 3.56 -19.99 -18.20
C ALA A 24 2.36 -20.92 -18.44
N GLY A 25 2.58 -22.16 -18.89
CA GLY A 25 1.52 -23.17 -19.02
C GLY A 25 0.90 -23.55 -17.68
N VAL A 26 1.73 -23.80 -16.66
CA VAL A 26 1.28 -24.10 -15.29
C VAL A 26 0.58 -22.88 -14.65
N LEU A 27 1.10 -21.66 -14.86
CA LEU A 27 0.47 -20.43 -14.36
C LEU A 27 -0.87 -20.13 -15.04
N LEU A 28 -0.98 -20.35 -16.36
CA LEU A 28 -2.25 -20.19 -17.10
C LEU A 28 -3.30 -21.22 -16.68
N LEU A 29 -2.88 -22.46 -16.40
CA LEU A 29 -3.75 -23.50 -15.87
C LEU A 29 -4.23 -23.15 -14.46
N LEU A 30 -3.33 -22.70 -13.56
CA LEU A 30 -3.67 -22.25 -12.22
C LEU A 30 -4.65 -21.07 -12.24
N VAL A 31 -4.40 -20.05 -13.07
CA VAL A 31 -5.30 -18.90 -13.25
C VAL A 31 -6.65 -19.33 -13.84
N ALA A 32 -6.68 -20.30 -14.76
CA ALA A 32 -7.94 -20.84 -15.29
C ALA A 32 -8.75 -21.61 -14.22
N THR A 33 -8.09 -22.39 -13.35
CA THR A 33 -8.75 -23.04 -12.21
C THR A 33 -9.28 -22.05 -11.19
N VAL A 34 -8.51 -20.99 -10.86
CA VAL A 34 -8.95 -19.96 -9.92
C VAL A 34 -10.12 -19.16 -10.49
N CYS A 35 -10.09 -18.81 -11.78
CA CYS A 35 -11.19 -18.15 -12.47
C CYS A 35 -12.45 -19.02 -12.54
N ALA A 36 -12.31 -20.34 -12.73
CA ALA A 36 -13.44 -21.29 -12.69
C ALA A 36 -14.05 -21.40 -11.29
N ILE A 37 -13.21 -21.50 -10.24
CA ILE A 37 -13.64 -21.54 -8.84
C ILE A 37 -14.37 -20.24 -8.47
N LEU A 38 -13.87 -19.07 -8.89
CA LEU A 38 -14.50 -17.78 -8.61
C LEU A 38 -15.79 -17.56 -9.41
N TRP A 39 -15.89 -18.09 -10.63
CA TRP A 39 -17.12 -18.06 -11.44
C TRP A 39 -18.21 -18.94 -10.83
N ASP A 40 -17.85 -20.13 -10.32
CA ASP A 40 -18.77 -21.06 -9.68
C ASP A 40 -19.19 -20.59 -8.28
N PHE A 41 -18.31 -19.90 -7.54
CA PHE A 41 -18.66 -19.25 -6.26
C PHE A 41 -19.68 -18.11 -6.46
N LYS A 42 -19.60 -17.40 -7.60
CA LYS A 42 -20.55 -16.35 -7.98
C LYS A 42 -21.91 -16.91 -8.43
N GLN A 43 -21.94 -18.11 -9.01
CA GLN A 43 -23.17 -18.85 -9.33
C GLN A 43 -23.83 -19.43 -8.05
N ALA A 44 -23.03 -19.97 -7.12
CA ALA A 44 -23.52 -20.51 -5.86
C ALA A 44 -24.13 -19.44 -4.94
N THR A 45 -23.54 -18.25 -4.89
CA THR A 45 -24.10 -17.11 -4.13
C THR A 45 -25.37 -16.53 -4.77
N ALA A 46 -25.57 -16.69 -6.08
CA ALA A 46 -26.82 -16.29 -6.75
C ALA A 46 -28.00 -17.25 -6.48
N LEU A 47 -27.73 -18.50 -6.12
CA LEU A 47 -28.74 -19.53 -5.81
C LEU A 47 -29.15 -19.58 -4.32
N ALA A 48 -28.38 -18.95 -3.42
CA ALA A 48 -28.60 -18.99 -1.96
C ALA A 48 -29.70 -18.06 -1.42
N SER A 49 -30.63 -17.58 -2.26
CA SER A 49 -31.71 -16.67 -1.82
C SER A 49 -33.10 -17.31 -1.63
N THR A 50 -33.23 -18.64 -1.61
CA THR A 50 -34.50 -19.29 -1.28
C THR A 50 -34.34 -20.50 -0.36
N ASN A 51 -35.15 -20.51 0.71
CA ASN A 51 -35.09 -21.39 1.88
C ASN A 51 -35.21 -22.89 1.58
N SER A 52 -34.19 -23.67 1.93
CA SER A 52 -34.28 -24.98 2.61
C SER A 52 -32.88 -25.60 2.80
N GLY A 53 -32.48 -25.82 4.06
CA GLY A 53 -31.13 -26.30 4.43
C GLY A 53 -30.74 -27.67 3.86
N SER A 54 -31.72 -28.49 3.46
CA SER A 54 -31.49 -29.81 2.86
C SER A 54 -31.02 -29.78 1.40
N TYR A 55 -31.30 -28.70 0.64
CA TYR A 55 -30.78 -28.53 -0.72
C TYR A 55 -29.38 -27.89 -0.75
N ILE A 56 -29.00 -27.18 0.31
CA ILE A 56 -27.65 -26.63 0.47
C ILE A 56 -26.66 -27.78 0.66
N LEU A 57 -26.99 -28.79 1.46
CA LEU A 57 -26.13 -29.96 1.67
C LEU A 57 -25.94 -30.78 0.36
N LEU A 58 -27.03 -31.00 -0.38
CA LEU A 58 -26.98 -31.73 -1.66
C LEU A 58 -26.24 -30.92 -2.75
N GLY A 59 -26.42 -29.59 -2.79
CA GLY A 59 -25.71 -28.69 -3.69
C GLY A 59 -24.21 -28.64 -3.37
N VAL A 60 -23.85 -28.53 -2.09
CA VAL A 60 -22.45 -28.57 -1.63
C VAL A 60 -21.83 -29.92 -1.97
N LEU A 61 -22.48 -31.06 -1.71
CA LEU A 61 -21.95 -32.40 -2.01
C LEU A 61 -21.83 -32.68 -3.52
N ILE A 62 -22.77 -32.20 -4.36
CA ILE A 62 -22.68 -32.34 -5.82
C ILE A 62 -21.58 -31.43 -6.38
N SER A 63 -21.47 -30.19 -5.89
CA SER A 63 -20.37 -29.29 -6.25
C SER A 63 -19.02 -29.85 -5.77
N PHE A 64 -18.95 -30.48 -4.59
CA PHE A 64 -17.74 -31.13 -4.06
C PHE A 64 -17.34 -32.36 -4.88
N GLY A 65 -18.31 -33.21 -5.24
CA GLY A 65 -18.11 -34.35 -6.14
C GLY A 65 -17.67 -33.93 -7.55
N TRP A 66 -18.19 -32.80 -8.05
CA TRP A 66 -17.81 -32.27 -9.36
C TRP A 66 -16.43 -31.60 -9.35
N VAL A 67 -16.09 -30.86 -8.29
CA VAL A 67 -14.77 -30.24 -8.08
C VAL A 67 -13.68 -31.30 -7.87
N THR A 68 -13.95 -32.35 -7.10
CA THR A 68 -13.03 -33.50 -6.93
C THR A 68 -12.87 -34.29 -8.22
N HIS A 69 -13.92 -34.47 -9.02
CA HIS A 69 -13.83 -35.10 -10.34
C HIS A 69 -13.05 -34.25 -11.37
N ARG A 70 -13.29 -32.92 -11.41
CA ARG A 70 -12.55 -31.98 -12.26
C ARG A 70 -11.08 -31.84 -11.85
N ARG A 71 -10.77 -31.88 -10.54
CA ARG A 71 -9.40 -31.94 -10.03
C ARG A 71 -8.71 -33.26 -10.42
N LYS A 72 -9.41 -34.41 -10.30
CA LYS A 72 -8.90 -35.70 -10.78
C LYS A 72 -8.60 -35.67 -12.29
N GLN A 73 -9.47 -35.07 -13.11
CA GLN A 73 -9.21 -34.91 -14.56
C GLN A 73 -8.06 -33.93 -14.87
N ALA A 74 -7.91 -32.83 -14.12
CA ALA A 74 -6.81 -31.89 -14.31
C ALA A 74 -5.45 -32.51 -13.95
N ILE A 75 -5.40 -33.32 -12.88
CA ILE A 75 -4.18 -34.02 -12.45
C ILE A 75 -3.82 -35.13 -13.46
N VAL A 76 -4.79 -35.92 -13.92
CA VAL A 76 -4.58 -36.90 -15.00
C VAL A 76 -4.13 -36.22 -16.30
N SER A 77 -4.66 -35.04 -16.62
CA SER A 77 -4.24 -34.25 -17.79
C SER A 77 -2.80 -33.74 -17.64
N VAL A 78 -2.37 -33.34 -16.45
CA VAL A 78 -0.98 -32.92 -16.18
C VAL A 78 -0.03 -34.11 -16.23
N GLU A 79 -0.42 -35.26 -15.68
CA GLU A 79 0.36 -36.50 -15.75
C GLU A 79 0.49 -37.01 -17.20
N THR A 80 -0.56 -36.87 -18.01
CA THR A 80 -0.56 -37.24 -19.44
C THR A 80 0.31 -36.27 -20.26
N ALA A 81 0.19 -34.96 -20.03
CA ALA A 81 1.01 -33.96 -20.72
C ALA A 81 2.50 -34.05 -20.34
N ALA A 82 2.80 -34.41 -19.09
CA ALA A 82 4.17 -34.66 -18.63
C ALA A 82 4.76 -35.92 -19.28
N LYS A 83 3.97 -37.01 -19.40
CA LYS A 83 4.37 -38.24 -20.13
C LYS A 83 4.60 -37.97 -21.62
N GLU A 84 3.75 -37.17 -22.26
CA GLU A 84 3.94 -36.76 -23.66
C GLU A 84 5.20 -35.92 -23.85
N HIS A 85 5.51 -34.99 -22.93
CA HIS A 85 6.73 -34.19 -22.98
C HIS A 85 8.00 -35.04 -22.76
N LEU A 86 7.94 -36.06 -21.88
CA LEU A 86 9.01 -37.04 -21.67
C LEU A 86 9.22 -37.92 -22.92
N ALA A 87 8.15 -38.31 -23.61
CA ALA A 87 8.22 -39.01 -24.88
C ALA A 87 8.82 -38.12 -26.01
N GLN A 88 8.44 -36.85 -26.06
CA GLN A 88 8.96 -35.87 -27.03
C GLN A 88 10.46 -35.56 -26.81
N GLU A 89 10.91 -35.44 -25.56
CA GLU A 89 12.35 -35.28 -25.24
C GLU A 89 13.15 -36.55 -25.54
N ARG A 90 12.59 -37.76 -25.32
CA ARG A 90 13.23 -39.01 -25.77
C ARG A 90 13.39 -39.06 -27.29
N GLU A 91 12.40 -38.62 -28.05
CA GLU A 91 12.45 -38.54 -29.51
C GLU A 91 13.50 -37.52 -30.01
N ASN A 92 13.61 -36.36 -29.35
CA ASN A 92 14.65 -35.36 -29.66
C ASN A 92 16.08 -35.83 -29.32
N ILE A 93 16.21 -36.78 -28.39
CA ILE A 93 17.49 -37.34 -27.94
C ILE A 93 17.97 -38.47 -28.85
N ASP A 94 17.07 -39.27 -29.44
CA ASP A 94 17.42 -40.21 -30.52
C ASP A 94 18.04 -39.46 -31.72
N ASP A 95 17.53 -38.26 -32.04
CA ASP A 95 18.07 -37.36 -33.07
C ASP A 95 19.48 -36.79 -32.75
N ASP A 96 19.85 -36.70 -31.47
CA ASP A 96 21.16 -36.23 -31.00
C ASP A 96 22.16 -37.39 -30.76
N LEU A 97 21.67 -38.62 -30.50
CA LEU A 97 22.46 -39.85 -30.48
C LEU A 97 23.01 -40.19 -31.87
N ASP A 98 22.25 -39.92 -32.94
CA ASP A 98 22.71 -40.02 -34.33
C ASP A 98 23.83 -39.01 -34.69
N ARG A 99 24.06 -37.98 -33.85
CA ARG A 99 25.12 -36.97 -34.02
C ARG A 99 26.36 -37.18 -33.13
N GLY A 100 26.41 -38.29 -32.38
CA GLY A 100 27.61 -38.72 -31.65
C GLY A 100 27.85 -38.05 -30.29
N ALA A 101 26.81 -37.56 -29.61
CA ALA A 101 26.89 -36.96 -28.27
C ALA A 101 26.27 -37.85 -27.15
N ALA A 102 26.64 -39.13 -27.12
CA ALA A 102 25.95 -40.15 -26.32
C ALA A 102 25.99 -39.93 -24.79
N GLU A 103 27.13 -39.55 -24.21
CA GLU A 103 27.27 -39.47 -22.73
C GLU A 103 26.55 -38.26 -22.09
N SER A 104 26.40 -37.16 -22.82
CA SER A 104 25.70 -35.96 -22.32
C SER A 104 24.17 -36.12 -22.36
N ALA A 105 23.68 -36.96 -23.26
CA ALA A 105 22.25 -37.22 -23.42
C ALA A 105 21.69 -38.14 -22.33
N THR A 106 22.39 -39.22 -21.97
CA THR A 106 21.94 -40.19 -20.94
C THR A 106 21.87 -39.58 -19.54
N VAL A 107 22.89 -38.83 -19.13
CA VAL A 107 22.90 -38.11 -17.82
C VAL A 107 21.74 -37.11 -17.71
N ARG A 108 21.36 -36.52 -18.85
CA ARG A 108 20.28 -35.54 -18.92
C ARG A 108 18.89 -36.21 -18.87
N VAL A 109 18.74 -37.43 -19.38
CA VAL A 109 17.53 -38.25 -19.24
C VAL A 109 17.36 -38.72 -17.80
N GLU A 110 18.41 -39.23 -17.16
CA GLU A 110 18.36 -39.70 -15.76
C GLU A 110 18.02 -38.56 -14.79
N SER A 111 18.60 -37.37 -14.99
CA SER A 111 18.27 -36.17 -14.20
C SER A 111 16.81 -35.73 -14.39
N LEU A 112 16.29 -35.80 -15.62
CA LEU A 112 14.89 -35.49 -15.92
C LEU A 112 13.91 -36.52 -15.35
N GLU A 113 14.27 -37.82 -15.36
CA GLU A 113 13.47 -38.89 -14.76
C GLU A 113 13.45 -38.81 -13.22
N GLN A 114 14.56 -38.47 -12.58
CA GLN A 114 14.60 -38.21 -11.13
C GLN A 114 13.76 -36.97 -10.76
N THR A 115 13.87 -35.90 -11.54
CA THR A 115 13.06 -34.70 -11.33
C THR A 115 11.57 -34.98 -11.55
N TYR A 116 11.23 -35.83 -12.52
CA TYR A 116 9.87 -36.27 -12.81
C TYR A 116 9.29 -37.15 -11.69
N GLN A 117 10.06 -38.12 -11.17
CA GLN A 117 9.61 -38.96 -10.06
C GLN A 117 9.42 -38.16 -8.77
N SER A 118 10.31 -37.19 -8.51
CA SER A 118 10.15 -36.24 -7.41
C SER A 118 8.84 -35.45 -7.53
N LEU A 119 8.56 -34.89 -8.72
CA LEU A 119 7.34 -34.13 -8.97
C LEU A 119 6.06 -34.99 -8.88
N VAL A 120 6.12 -36.25 -9.33
CA VAL A 120 5.00 -37.20 -9.23
C VAL A 120 4.74 -37.59 -7.77
N ASN A 121 5.78 -37.77 -6.98
CA ASN A 121 5.66 -38.07 -5.55
C ASN A 121 5.16 -36.86 -4.77
N GLU A 122 5.58 -35.65 -5.12
CA GLU A 122 5.09 -34.40 -4.53
C GLU A 122 3.61 -34.13 -4.88
N VAL A 123 3.19 -34.41 -6.11
CA VAL A 123 1.77 -34.33 -6.51
C VAL A 123 0.93 -35.41 -5.81
N ARG A 124 1.49 -36.60 -5.55
CA ARG A 124 0.83 -37.67 -4.78
C ARG A 124 0.74 -37.33 -3.29
N SER A 125 1.75 -36.71 -2.70
CA SER A 125 1.74 -36.27 -1.30
C SER A 125 0.79 -35.10 -1.08
N GLU A 126 0.75 -34.13 -1.99
CA GLU A 126 -0.25 -33.04 -2.01
C GLU A 126 -1.68 -33.59 -2.16
N ARG A 127 -1.88 -34.65 -2.95
CA ARG A 127 -3.18 -35.35 -3.06
C ARG A 127 -3.60 -35.96 -1.73
N LEU A 128 -2.70 -36.66 -1.03
CA LEU A 128 -2.97 -37.27 0.26
C LEU A 128 -3.21 -36.20 1.35
N ARG A 129 -2.43 -35.11 1.37
CA ARG A 129 -2.67 -33.94 2.24
C ARG A 129 -4.05 -33.32 2.02
N ALA A 130 -4.46 -33.17 0.76
CA ALA A 130 -5.75 -32.59 0.41
C ALA A 130 -6.92 -33.53 0.77
N GLU A 131 -6.75 -34.85 0.63
CA GLU A 131 -7.73 -35.86 1.05
C GLU A 131 -7.84 -35.90 2.59
N ALA A 132 -6.72 -35.99 3.32
CA ALA A 132 -6.70 -35.97 4.80
C ALA A 132 -7.31 -34.70 5.39
N LYS A 133 -6.93 -33.52 4.88
CA LYS A 133 -7.50 -32.23 5.33
C LYS A 133 -8.99 -32.10 5.01
N SER A 134 -9.45 -32.73 3.92
CA SER A 134 -10.87 -32.81 3.59
C SER A 134 -11.63 -33.74 4.54
N HIS A 135 -11.01 -34.81 5.04
CA HIS A 135 -11.60 -35.71 6.03
C HIS A 135 -11.67 -35.06 7.42
N LEU A 136 -10.63 -34.37 7.85
CA LEU A 136 -10.61 -33.60 9.10
C LEU A 136 -11.71 -32.53 9.17
N VAL A 137 -11.89 -31.77 8.09
CA VAL A 137 -12.98 -30.78 8.01
C VAL A 137 -14.36 -31.44 8.05
N ALA A 138 -14.52 -32.62 7.41
CA ALA A 138 -15.78 -33.36 7.47
C ALA A 138 -16.07 -33.91 8.88
N ILE A 139 -15.04 -34.33 9.62
CA ILE A 139 -15.14 -34.81 11.00
C ILE A 139 -15.49 -33.66 11.96
N ASP A 140 -14.88 -32.48 11.80
CA ASP A 140 -15.15 -31.30 12.64
C ASP A 140 -16.56 -30.70 12.37
N GLU A 141 -17.03 -30.75 11.12
CA GLU A 141 -18.40 -30.38 10.76
C GLU A 141 -19.43 -31.38 11.32
N LEU A 142 -19.10 -32.69 11.34
CA LEU A 142 -19.91 -33.72 12.00
C LEU A 142 -19.93 -33.52 13.52
N ARG A 143 -18.79 -33.20 14.14
CA ARG A 143 -18.68 -32.83 15.56
C ARG A 143 -19.61 -31.67 15.91
N THR A 144 -19.57 -30.62 15.10
CA THR A 144 -20.39 -29.42 15.30
C THR A 144 -21.88 -29.69 15.13
N GLN A 145 -22.28 -30.59 14.22
CA GLN A 145 -23.69 -30.95 14.05
C GLN A 145 -24.20 -31.90 15.15
N VAL A 146 -23.34 -32.77 15.67
CA VAL A 146 -23.67 -33.75 16.72
C VAL A 146 -23.68 -33.12 18.12
N GLU A 147 -22.78 -32.17 18.42
CA GLU A 147 -22.81 -31.37 19.66
C GLU A 147 -24.11 -30.55 19.79
N ASN A 148 -24.75 -30.22 18.67
CA ASN A 148 -26.04 -29.53 18.62
C ASN A 148 -27.26 -30.47 18.81
N GLY A 149 -27.06 -31.79 18.94
CA GLY A 149 -28.11 -32.80 19.10
C GLY A 149 -27.90 -33.71 20.32
N ALA A 150 -28.11 -33.17 21.53
CA ALA A 150 -27.84 -33.90 22.78
C ALA A 150 -28.95 -34.93 23.15
N ALA A 151 -28.66 -36.23 22.94
CA ALA A 151 -29.21 -37.36 23.72
C ALA A 151 -28.53 -38.73 23.44
N GLU A 152 -27.83 -38.91 22.31
CA GLU A 152 -27.24 -40.21 21.90
C GLU A 152 -25.71 -40.25 21.94
N TRP A 153 -25.07 -39.34 22.70
CA TRP A 153 -23.62 -39.14 22.67
C TRP A 153 -22.81 -40.23 23.39
N GLU A 154 -23.34 -40.86 24.45
CA GLU A 154 -22.60 -41.89 25.20
C GLU A 154 -22.35 -43.18 24.40
N THR A 155 -23.21 -43.51 23.43
CA THR A 155 -23.05 -44.72 22.60
C THR A 155 -22.13 -44.52 21.40
N LEU A 156 -22.09 -43.29 20.86
CA LEU A 156 -21.24 -42.94 19.70
C LEU A 156 -19.82 -42.54 20.13
N SER A 157 -19.66 -41.90 21.30
CA SER A 157 -18.35 -41.53 21.84
C SER A 157 -17.43 -42.76 21.98
N SER A 158 -17.96 -43.89 22.46
CA SER A 158 -17.17 -45.13 22.59
C SER A 158 -16.74 -45.77 21.25
N SER A 159 -17.34 -45.36 20.13
CA SER A 159 -16.99 -45.85 18.79
C SER A 159 -16.15 -44.86 17.99
N ILE A 160 -16.07 -43.59 18.42
CA ILE A 160 -15.27 -42.52 17.79
C ILE A 160 -13.86 -42.48 18.39
N GLU A 161 -13.71 -42.75 19.69
CA GLU A 161 -12.43 -42.78 20.40
C GLU A 161 -11.35 -43.66 19.70
N PRO A 162 -11.66 -44.86 19.17
CA PRO A 162 -10.68 -45.68 18.46
C PRO A 162 -10.29 -45.14 17.07
N VAL A 163 -11.08 -44.23 16.50
CA VAL A 163 -10.79 -43.56 15.21
C VAL A 163 -9.96 -42.31 15.44
N GLU A 164 -10.19 -41.56 16.51
CA GLU A 164 -9.33 -40.45 16.93
C GLU A 164 -7.92 -40.95 17.29
N GLU A 165 -7.81 -42.02 18.09
CA GLU A 165 -6.52 -42.61 18.46
C GLU A 165 -5.71 -43.08 17.24
N LYS A 166 -6.38 -43.60 16.20
CA LYS A 166 -5.73 -44.00 14.95
C LYS A 166 -5.39 -42.82 14.05
N LEU A 167 -6.15 -41.73 14.11
CA LEU A 167 -5.88 -40.53 13.34
C LEU A 167 -4.66 -39.80 13.89
N ASP A 168 -4.58 -39.69 15.21
CA ASP A 168 -3.44 -39.13 15.93
C ASP A 168 -2.18 -39.98 15.67
N ALA A 169 -2.30 -41.31 15.73
CA ALA A 169 -1.18 -42.20 15.36
C ALA A 169 -0.74 -42.08 13.89
N ALA A 170 -1.68 -41.79 12.97
CA ALA A 170 -1.35 -41.54 11.57
C ALA A 170 -0.67 -40.17 11.36
N GLU A 171 -1.04 -39.16 12.14
CA GLU A 171 -0.39 -37.85 12.14
C GLU A 171 1.01 -37.93 12.75
N ASP A 172 1.19 -38.65 13.86
CA ASP A 172 2.49 -38.88 14.49
C ASP A 172 3.48 -39.60 13.55
N GLU A 173 3.02 -40.68 12.89
CA GLU A 173 3.84 -41.39 11.88
C GLU A 173 4.11 -40.53 10.63
N TYR A 174 3.20 -39.61 10.30
CA TYR A 174 3.38 -38.68 9.18
C TYR A 174 4.36 -37.55 9.50
N GLU A 175 4.31 -36.99 10.70
CA GLU A 175 5.31 -36.01 11.19
C GLU A 175 6.69 -36.65 11.33
N ALA A 176 6.75 -37.95 11.57
CA ALA A 176 7.98 -38.75 11.56
C ALA A 176 8.46 -39.16 10.14
N GLU A 177 7.82 -38.67 9.07
CA GLU A 177 8.12 -39.01 7.65
C GLU A 177 7.97 -40.51 7.29
N ASN A 178 7.29 -41.31 8.11
CA ASN A 178 7.01 -42.73 7.86
C ASN A 178 5.76 -42.92 6.98
N PHE A 179 5.84 -42.48 5.73
CA PHE A 179 4.68 -42.38 4.84
C PHE A 179 3.96 -43.71 4.57
N ASP A 180 4.67 -44.84 4.51
CA ASP A 180 4.05 -46.16 4.31
C ASP A 180 3.29 -46.63 5.57
N SER A 181 3.80 -46.29 6.76
CA SER A 181 3.16 -46.58 8.05
C SER A 181 1.90 -45.73 8.22
N ALA A 182 2.01 -44.42 7.97
CA ALA A 182 0.87 -43.52 7.94
C ALA A 182 -0.19 -44.00 6.92
N LEU A 183 0.21 -44.42 5.71
CA LEU A 183 -0.70 -44.92 4.68
C LEU A 183 -1.43 -46.21 5.11
N GLU A 184 -0.76 -47.10 5.83
CA GLU A 184 -1.38 -48.32 6.36
C GLU A 184 -2.34 -48.00 7.51
N ILE A 185 -1.99 -47.07 8.41
CA ILE A 185 -2.90 -46.59 9.45
C ILE A 185 -4.13 -45.93 8.80
N TYR A 186 -3.94 -45.12 7.75
CA TYR A 186 -5.03 -44.54 6.96
C TYR A 186 -5.94 -45.60 6.29
N ARG A 187 -5.39 -46.72 5.81
CA ARG A 187 -6.20 -47.85 5.30
C ARG A 187 -7.01 -48.51 6.41
N THR A 188 -6.45 -48.63 7.62
CA THR A 188 -7.22 -49.17 8.75
C THR A 188 -8.28 -48.20 9.29
N LEU A 189 -8.05 -46.89 9.13
CA LEU A 189 -9.03 -45.84 9.38
C LEU A 189 -10.19 -45.92 8.39
N GLU A 190 -9.93 -46.23 7.11
CA GLU A 190 -10.98 -46.42 6.10
C GLU A 190 -11.96 -47.55 6.48
N SER A 191 -11.43 -48.67 6.99
CA SER A 191 -12.25 -49.77 7.55
C SER A 191 -13.01 -49.37 8.82
N ALA A 192 -12.39 -48.61 9.73
CA ALA A 192 -13.04 -48.16 10.96
C ALA A 192 -14.14 -47.12 10.69
N ILE A 193 -13.98 -46.30 9.65
CA ILE A 193 -14.98 -45.34 9.16
C ILE A 193 -16.14 -46.07 8.45
N GLU A 194 -15.88 -47.17 7.72
CA GLU A 194 -16.92 -48.05 7.19
C GLU A 194 -17.72 -48.72 8.31
N ASP A 195 -17.07 -49.16 9.38
CA ASP A 195 -17.72 -49.73 10.57
C ASP A 195 -18.56 -48.68 11.32
N LEU A 196 -18.06 -47.45 11.46
CA LEU A 196 -18.80 -46.31 12.02
C LEU A 196 -20.00 -45.91 11.15
N SER A 197 -19.86 -45.91 9.82
CA SER A 197 -20.97 -45.70 8.88
C SER A 197 -22.03 -46.80 8.99
N SER A 198 -21.61 -48.05 9.21
CA SER A 198 -22.48 -49.20 9.40
C SER A 198 -23.21 -49.15 10.76
N ALA A 199 -22.53 -48.67 11.81
CA ALA A 199 -23.08 -48.44 13.14
C ALA A 199 -24.07 -47.26 13.17
N THR A 200 -23.80 -46.17 12.44
CA THR A 200 -24.73 -45.05 12.29
C THR A 200 -25.94 -45.41 11.42
N LEU A 201 -25.78 -46.24 10.39
CA LEU A 201 -26.89 -46.80 9.59
C LEU A 201 -27.81 -47.70 10.43
N THR A 202 -27.25 -48.47 11.37
CA THR A 202 -28.05 -49.30 12.28
C THR A 202 -28.73 -48.47 13.37
N ALA A 203 -28.08 -47.43 13.91
CA ALA A 203 -28.70 -46.49 14.85
C ALA A 203 -29.85 -45.69 14.21
N THR A 204 -29.69 -45.20 12.98
CA THR A 204 -30.73 -44.46 12.24
C THR A 204 -31.89 -45.32 11.74
N SER A 205 -31.73 -46.65 11.64
CA SER A 205 -32.84 -47.56 11.36
C SER A 205 -33.82 -47.73 12.56
N SER A 206 -33.38 -47.36 13.77
CA SER A 206 -34.19 -47.44 15.00
C SER A 206 -35.01 -46.17 15.27
N SER A 207 -34.59 -45.01 14.73
CA SER A 207 -35.32 -43.75 14.78
C SER A 207 -36.19 -43.58 13.54
N GLY A 208 -37.29 -44.33 13.50
CA GLY A 208 -38.21 -44.39 12.35
C GLY A 208 -38.64 -43.02 11.83
N ASN A 209 -37.99 -42.54 10.78
CA ASN A 209 -38.50 -41.51 9.88
C ASN A 209 -37.94 -41.70 8.46
N ALA A 210 -38.88 -41.76 7.52
CA ALA A 210 -38.69 -42.21 6.15
C ALA A 210 -37.92 -41.23 5.26
N LEU A 211 -36.87 -41.71 4.60
CA LEU A 211 -36.27 -41.10 3.40
C LEU A 211 -35.83 -42.19 2.40
N ALA A 212 -36.80 -42.94 1.88
CA ALA A 212 -36.64 -43.74 0.66
C ALA A 212 -36.89 -42.81 -0.54
N PRO A 213 -35.85 -42.14 -1.11
CA PRO A 213 -35.22 -42.67 -2.32
C PRO A 213 -33.74 -42.22 -2.52
N VAL A 214 -32.85 -42.48 -1.56
CA VAL A 214 -31.39 -42.33 -1.75
C VAL A 214 -30.67 -43.69 -1.92
N GLU A 215 -31.34 -44.78 -1.56
CA GLU A 215 -30.83 -46.16 -1.69
C GLU A 215 -30.65 -46.65 -3.15
N ALA A 216 -31.26 -46.00 -4.15
CA ALA A 216 -31.27 -46.52 -5.52
C ALA A 216 -30.11 -46.04 -6.41
N VAL A 217 -29.38 -44.97 -6.03
CA VAL A 217 -28.36 -44.36 -6.89
C VAL A 217 -26.92 -44.60 -6.37
N SER A 218 -26.70 -44.68 -5.05
CA SER A 218 -25.39 -45.09 -4.49
C SER A 218 -25.16 -46.60 -4.61
N SER A 219 -26.19 -47.40 -4.36
CA SER A 219 -26.11 -48.87 -4.38
C SER A 219 -25.81 -49.46 -5.77
N LYS A 220 -26.20 -48.78 -6.86
CA LYS A 220 -26.00 -49.27 -8.23
C LYS A 220 -24.66 -48.88 -8.83
N TYR A 221 -24.11 -47.74 -8.42
CA TYR A 221 -22.80 -47.26 -8.90
C TYR A 221 -21.65 -47.98 -8.15
N TRP A 222 -21.81 -48.21 -6.85
CA TRP A 222 -20.86 -48.99 -6.05
C TRP A 222 -20.92 -50.50 -6.35
N ARG A 223 -22.11 -51.09 -6.59
CA ARG A 223 -22.20 -52.51 -6.99
C ARG A 223 -21.60 -52.81 -8.37
N ASN A 224 -21.71 -51.95 -9.37
CA ASN A 224 -21.13 -52.23 -10.69
C ASN A 224 -19.60 -52.04 -10.73
N TYR A 225 -19.07 -51.12 -9.91
CA TYR A 225 -17.62 -50.94 -9.75
C TYR A 225 -17.01 -52.11 -8.97
N PHE A 226 -17.68 -52.60 -7.92
CA PHE A 226 -17.25 -53.77 -7.16
C PHE A 226 -17.55 -55.13 -7.83
N GLN A 227 -18.63 -55.31 -8.58
CA GLN A 227 -18.87 -56.57 -9.33
C GLN A 227 -17.87 -56.77 -10.46
N THR A 228 -17.36 -55.72 -11.08
CA THR A 228 -16.31 -55.86 -12.10
C THR A 228 -14.93 -56.14 -11.46
N ALA A 229 -14.70 -55.66 -10.24
CA ALA A 229 -13.49 -55.96 -9.46
C ALA A 229 -13.53 -57.32 -8.74
N LEU A 230 -14.71 -57.84 -8.40
CA LEU A 230 -14.90 -59.14 -7.73
C LEU A 230 -15.10 -60.33 -8.69
N THR A 231 -15.38 -60.10 -9.98
CA THR A 231 -15.47 -61.20 -10.98
C THR A 231 -14.09 -61.64 -11.51
N VAL A 232 -13.00 -60.98 -11.11
CA VAL A 232 -11.61 -61.40 -11.45
C VAL A 232 -10.83 -61.88 -10.22
N GLY A 233 -11.40 -61.82 -9.01
CA GLY A 233 -10.62 -61.94 -7.78
C GLY A 233 -10.83 -63.16 -6.88
N TYR A 234 -12.04 -63.71 -6.72
CA TYR A 234 -12.28 -64.60 -5.57
C TYR A 234 -13.44 -65.60 -5.77
N ILE A 235 -13.20 -66.67 -6.54
CA ILE A 235 -13.87 -67.97 -6.36
C ILE A 235 -12.78 -69.04 -6.44
N GLN A 236 -12.43 -69.58 -5.27
CA GLN A 236 -11.75 -70.84 -4.92
C GLN A 236 -10.97 -70.51 -3.64
N ILE A 237 -11.33 -71.00 -2.45
CA ILE A 237 -11.10 -72.38 -2.02
C ILE A 237 -12.05 -72.66 -0.83
N GLN A 238 -12.98 -73.61 -0.96
CA GLN A 238 -13.55 -74.40 0.16
C GLN A 238 -14.43 -75.59 -0.31
N GLU A 239 -14.20 -76.16 -1.50
CA GLU A 239 -14.80 -77.45 -1.92
C GLU A 239 -13.79 -78.28 -2.75
N GLY A 240 -12.56 -78.42 -2.24
CA GLY A 240 -11.50 -79.18 -2.91
C GLY A 240 -11.47 -80.68 -2.59
N ASP A 241 -11.81 -81.08 -1.36
CA ASP A 241 -11.46 -82.42 -0.89
C ASP A 241 -12.45 -83.54 -1.30
N GLU A 242 -13.74 -83.23 -1.48
CA GLU A 242 -14.74 -84.26 -1.84
C GLU A 242 -14.76 -84.61 -3.34
N LEU A 243 -14.37 -83.66 -4.21
CA LEU A 243 -14.24 -83.87 -5.64
C LEU A 243 -12.92 -84.55 -6.02
N LEU A 244 -11.82 -84.24 -5.30
CA LEU A 244 -10.53 -84.91 -5.48
C LEU A 244 -10.59 -86.39 -5.08
N SER A 245 -11.32 -86.74 -4.01
CA SER A 245 -11.48 -88.14 -3.59
C SER A 245 -12.28 -88.97 -4.61
N ARG A 246 -13.36 -88.43 -5.18
CA ARG A 246 -14.13 -89.09 -6.26
C ARG A 246 -13.38 -89.15 -7.60
N SER A 247 -12.62 -88.11 -7.93
CA SER A 247 -11.78 -88.06 -9.13
C SER A 247 -10.65 -89.10 -9.04
N ALA A 248 -9.97 -89.19 -7.89
CA ALA A 248 -8.93 -90.17 -7.65
C ALA A 248 -9.46 -91.62 -7.67
N GLN A 249 -10.68 -91.86 -7.19
CA GLN A 249 -11.31 -93.18 -7.20
C GLN A 249 -11.72 -93.63 -8.61
N ASN A 250 -12.31 -92.71 -9.40
CA ASN A 250 -12.59 -92.96 -10.82
C ASN A 250 -11.30 -93.13 -11.63
N ALA A 251 -10.26 -92.33 -11.37
CA ALA A 251 -8.97 -92.46 -12.02
C ALA A 251 -8.33 -93.82 -11.71
N CYS A 252 -8.43 -94.31 -10.47
CA CYS A 252 -7.88 -95.60 -10.07
C CYS A 252 -8.63 -96.78 -10.71
N GLU A 253 -9.96 -96.72 -10.82
CA GLU A 253 -10.75 -97.73 -11.54
C GLU A 253 -10.44 -97.73 -13.05
N THR A 254 -10.29 -96.54 -13.65
CA THR A 254 -9.91 -96.39 -15.06
C THR A 254 -8.48 -96.89 -15.31
N TYR A 255 -7.56 -96.66 -14.37
CA TYR A 255 -6.17 -97.14 -14.42
C TYR A 255 -6.10 -98.66 -14.30
N GLN A 256 -6.87 -99.27 -13.39
CA GLN A 256 -6.94 -100.74 -13.27
C GLN A 256 -7.55 -101.39 -14.51
N GLU A 257 -8.56 -100.77 -15.12
CA GLU A 257 -9.18 -101.26 -16.35
C GLU A 257 -8.23 -101.10 -17.56
N ALA A 258 -7.51 -99.97 -17.66
CA ALA A 258 -6.47 -99.77 -18.66
C ALA A 258 -5.31 -100.77 -18.50
N THR A 259 -4.81 -100.99 -17.28
CA THR A 259 -3.71 -101.93 -17.00
C THR A 259 -4.11 -103.36 -17.35
N LYS A 260 -5.34 -103.77 -17.02
CA LYS A 260 -5.89 -105.07 -17.41
C LYS A 260 -6.04 -105.22 -18.92
N ASN A 261 -6.48 -104.18 -19.62
CA ASN A 261 -6.59 -104.17 -21.08
C ASN A 261 -5.22 -104.25 -21.76
N ILE A 262 -4.18 -103.65 -21.15
CA ILE A 262 -2.80 -103.69 -21.64
C ILE A 262 -2.20 -105.07 -21.41
N GLU A 263 -2.32 -105.64 -20.20
CA GLU A 263 -1.87 -107.01 -19.90
C GLU A 263 -2.51 -108.04 -20.83
N GLN A 264 -3.82 -107.91 -21.09
CA GLN A 264 -4.52 -108.79 -22.03
C GLN A 264 -4.09 -108.58 -23.49
N ALA A 265 -3.81 -107.34 -23.90
CA ALA A 265 -3.27 -107.05 -25.24
C ALA A 265 -1.83 -107.56 -25.42
N VAL A 266 -1.02 -107.57 -24.35
CA VAL A 266 0.32 -108.17 -24.30
C VAL A 266 0.23 -109.68 -24.44
N ASP A 267 -0.62 -110.34 -23.64
CA ASP A 267 -0.83 -111.79 -23.71
C ASP A 267 -1.29 -112.23 -25.11
N LEU A 268 -2.18 -111.45 -25.75
CA LEU A 268 -2.65 -111.68 -27.12
C LEU A 268 -1.57 -111.42 -28.18
N ALA A 269 -0.70 -110.45 -27.99
CA ALA A 269 0.37 -110.09 -28.94
C ALA A 269 1.61 -111.00 -28.82
N GLU A 270 1.81 -111.66 -27.68
CA GLU A 270 2.91 -112.62 -27.44
C GLU A 270 2.50 -114.08 -27.70
N SER A 271 1.20 -114.37 -27.70
CA SER A 271 0.65 -115.70 -28.03
C SER A 271 0.93 -116.10 -29.48
N LYS A 272 1.56 -117.27 -29.67
CA LYS A 272 1.80 -117.86 -31.01
C LYS A 272 0.58 -118.54 -31.63
N ASP A 273 -0.45 -118.82 -30.83
CA ASP A 273 -1.66 -119.53 -31.23
C ASP A 273 -2.88 -118.68 -30.83
N ILE A 274 -3.19 -117.62 -31.58
CA ILE A 274 -4.44 -116.89 -31.41
C ILE A 274 -5.55 -117.75 -32.00
N THR A 275 -6.55 -118.12 -31.19
CA THR A 275 -7.70 -118.87 -31.68
C THR A 275 -8.80 -117.92 -32.16
N TYR A 276 -9.70 -118.43 -32.98
CA TYR A 276 -10.76 -117.61 -33.58
C TYR A 276 -11.72 -116.99 -32.56
N ASN A 277 -11.86 -117.60 -31.38
CA ASN A 277 -12.71 -117.11 -30.29
C ASN A 277 -12.07 -115.97 -29.47
N ASP A 278 -10.77 -115.72 -29.64
CA ASP A 278 -10.04 -114.69 -28.89
C ASP A 278 -10.18 -113.27 -29.51
N ILE A 279 -10.93 -113.14 -30.62
CA ILE A 279 -10.90 -111.95 -31.50
C ILE A 279 -11.99 -110.89 -31.16
N ASP A 280 -12.96 -111.21 -30.31
CA ASP A 280 -14.03 -110.24 -29.96
C ASP A 280 -13.53 -109.02 -29.18
N PHE A 281 -12.28 -109.01 -28.70
CA PHE A 281 -11.75 -107.98 -27.81
C PHE A 281 -11.04 -106.80 -28.51
N LEU A 282 -10.66 -106.90 -29.79
CA LEU A 282 -9.86 -105.86 -30.46
C LEU A 282 -10.67 -104.64 -30.98
N GLY A 283 -11.96 -104.54 -30.67
CA GLY A 283 -12.76 -103.32 -30.83
C GLY A 283 -12.82 -102.72 -32.23
N SER A 284 -12.53 -103.51 -33.29
CA SER A 284 -12.54 -103.06 -34.70
C SER A 284 -13.42 -103.97 -35.55
N PRO A 285 -14.34 -103.42 -36.39
CA PRO A 285 -15.31 -104.21 -37.14
C PRO A 285 -14.68 -104.73 -38.43
N ILE A 286 -13.79 -105.72 -38.34
CA ILE A 286 -13.43 -106.50 -39.53
C ILE A 286 -14.42 -107.67 -39.60
N PRO A 287 -15.32 -107.72 -40.61
CA PRO A 287 -16.34 -108.77 -40.68
C PRO A 287 -15.68 -110.15 -40.74
N GLN A 288 -16.17 -111.05 -39.88
CA GLN A 288 -15.69 -112.42 -39.80
C GLN A 288 -15.90 -113.16 -41.13
N PRO A 289 -14.94 -113.98 -41.57
CA PRO A 289 -15.09 -114.74 -42.81
C PRO A 289 -16.18 -115.81 -42.74
N THR A 290 -16.94 -115.94 -43.82
CA THR A 290 -18.10 -116.84 -43.97
C THR A 290 -17.78 -118.06 -44.83
N LEU A 291 -18.61 -119.10 -44.79
CA LEU A 291 -18.41 -120.34 -45.55
C LEU A 291 -18.26 -120.14 -47.06
N THR A 292 -18.91 -119.10 -47.61
CA THR A 292 -18.83 -118.73 -49.04
C THR A 292 -17.50 -118.07 -49.42
N ASP A 293 -16.75 -117.57 -48.44
CA ASP A 293 -15.42 -116.98 -48.67
C ASP A 293 -14.36 -118.07 -48.94
N ILE A 294 -14.69 -119.34 -48.67
CA ILE A 294 -13.82 -120.49 -48.95
C ILE A 294 -13.86 -120.85 -50.42
N ASP A 295 -12.69 -120.85 -51.06
CA ASP A 295 -12.53 -121.09 -52.48
C ASP A 295 -13.00 -122.52 -52.88
N GLY A 296 -14.06 -122.59 -53.69
CA GLY A 296 -14.69 -123.84 -54.14
C GLY A 296 -15.98 -124.27 -53.41
N ILE A 297 -16.45 -123.47 -52.45
CA ILE A 297 -17.79 -123.57 -51.85
C ILE A 297 -18.71 -122.51 -52.48
N GLY A 298 -19.65 -122.94 -53.31
CA GLY A 298 -20.77 -122.08 -53.73
C GLY A 298 -21.93 -122.17 -52.73
N GLU A 299 -22.88 -121.24 -52.79
CA GLU A 299 -24.03 -121.12 -51.88
C GLU A 299 -24.73 -122.46 -51.56
N GLN A 300 -25.10 -123.23 -52.60
CA GLN A 300 -25.77 -124.53 -52.43
C GLN A 300 -24.93 -125.55 -51.64
N ARG A 301 -23.61 -125.44 -51.70
CA ARG A 301 -22.68 -126.29 -50.95
C ARG A 301 -22.48 -125.77 -49.53
N ALA A 302 -22.46 -124.45 -49.33
CA ALA A 302 -22.45 -123.83 -48.01
C ALA A 302 -23.73 -124.17 -47.23
N ASP A 303 -24.90 -124.14 -47.88
CA ASP A 303 -26.17 -124.50 -47.26
C ASP A 303 -26.22 -125.99 -46.92
N SER A 304 -25.73 -126.84 -47.81
CA SER A 304 -25.59 -128.27 -47.50
C SER A 304 -24.62 -128.54 -46.35
N LEU A 305 -23.61 -127.70 -46.13
CA LEU A 305 -22.70 -127.80 -44.98
C LEU A 305 -23.39 -127.31 -43.70
N ARG A 306 -24.14 -126.20 -43.78
CA ARG A 306 -24.96 -125.67 -42.67
C ARG A 306 -26.03 -126.66 -42.21
N ASP A 307 -26.72 -127.30 -43.14
CA ASP A 307 -27.70 -128.37 -42.84
C ASP A 307 -27.07 -129.54 -42.07
N HIS A 308 -25.74 -129.69 -42.12
CA HIS A 308 -24.98 -130.71 -41.40
C HIS A 308 -24.18 -130.14 -40.22
N GLY A 309 -24.53 -128.95 -39.74
CA GLY A 309 -23.99 -128.34 -38.52
C GLY A 309 -22.63 -127.65 -38.68
N ILE A 310 -22.23 -127.34 -39.92
CA ILE A 310 -21.01 -126.58 -40.22
C ILE A 310 -21.43 -125.15 -40.60
N GLU A 311 -21.24 -124.17 -39.72
CA GLU A 311 -21.71 -122.79 -39.91
C GLU A 311 -20.62 -121.79 -40.30
N SER A 312 -19.36 -122.09 -39.96
CA SER A 312 -18.21 -121.21 -40.19
C SER A 312 -17.04 -121.92 -40.90
N PRO A 313 -16.12 -121.17 -41.53
CA PRO A 313 -14.86 -121.72 -42.01
C PRO A 313 -14.07 -122.47 -40.94
N VAL A 314 -14.13 -122.03 -39.68
CA VAL A 314 -13.47 -122.71 -38.56
C VAL A 314 -14.07 -124.08 -38.32
N ASP A 315 -15.39 -124.20 -38.40
CA ASP A 315 -16.11 -125.48 -38.21
C ASP A 315 -15.68 -126.52 -39.26
N ILE A 316 -15.34 -126.08 -40.48
CA ILE A 316 -14.76 -126.95 -41.52
C ILE A 316 -13.37 -127.44 -41.13
N VAL A 317 -12.54 -126.57 -40.54
CA VAL A 317 -11.20 -126.92 -40.06
C VAL A 317 -11.28 -127.89 -38.88
N GLU A 318 -12.29 -127.77 -38.03
CA GLU A 318 -12.41 -128.58 -36.81
C GLU A 318 -13.15 -129.90 -37.04
N ALA A 319 -14.06 -130.00 -38.00
CA ALA A 319 -14.93 -131.17 -38.19
C ALA A 319 -14.17 -132.47 -38.52
N ASN A 320 -14.15 -133.45 -37.61
CA ASN A 320 -13.41 -134.72 -37.70
C ASN A 320 -13.47 -135.42 -39.06
N SER A 321 -14.62 -135.42 -39.74
CA SER A 321 -14.68 -135.71 -41.17
C SER A 321 -15.93 -135.12 -41.82
N LEU A 322 -15.79 -134.60 -43.04
CA LEU A 322 -16.89 -134.12 -43.89
C LEU A 322 -17.36 -135.15 -44.92
N SER A 323 -16.68 -136.31 -45.01
CA SER A 323 -16.95 -137.35 -46.00
C SER A 323 -18.33 -138.01 -45.89
N HIS A 324 -18.99 -137.90 -44.73
CA HIS A 324 -20.37 -138.36 -44.54
C HIS A 324 -21.40 -137.43 -45.21
N ILE A 325 -21.02 -136.20 -45.57
CA ILE A 325 -21.91 -135.24 -46.22
C ILE A 325 -22.01 -135.59 -47.72
N PRO A 326 -23.22 -135.76 -48.27
CA PRO A 326 -23.41 -136.15 -49.65
C PRO A 326 -22.65 -135.26 -50.63
N ARG A 327 -21.96 -135.87 -51.61
CA ARG A 327 -21.14 -135.19 -52.65
C ARG A 327 -19.86 -134.50 -52.16
N ILE A 328 -19.46 -134.68 -50.90
CA ILE A 328 -18.13 -134.31 -50.43
C ILE A 328 -17.30 -135.59 -50.36
N GLY A 329 -16.53 -135.84 -51.43
CA GLY A 329 -15.53 -136.90 -51.41
C GLY A 329 -14.29 -136.48 -50.62
N GLU A 330 -13.51 -137.44 -50.16
CA GLU A 330 -12.30 -137.23 -49.35
C GLU A 330 -11.31 -136.22 -49.99
N LYS A 331 -11.21 -136.22 -51.33
CA LYS A 331 -10.36 -135.27 -52.08
C LYS A 331 -10.90 -133.83 -52.04
N THR A 332 -12.23 -133.68 -51.99
CA THR A 332 -12.91 -132.38 -51.90
C THR A 332 -12.82 -131.83 -50.47
N GLU A 333 -13.06 -132.67 -49.47
CA GLU A 333 -12.87 -132.34 -48.05
C GLU A 333 -11.47 -131.77 -47.78
N ARG A 334 -10.41 -132.47 -48.20
CA ARG A 334 -9.02 -131.98 -48.04
C ARG A 334 -8.73 -130.67 -48.75
N ARG A 335 -9.50 -130.30 -49.78
CA ARG A 335 -9.35 -129.01 -50.47
C ARG A 335 -10.09 -127.91 -49.71
N LEU A 336 -11.31 -128.18 -49.27
CA LEU A 336 -12.11 -127.25 -48.47
C LEU A 336 -11.42 -126.92 -47.15
N ARG A 337 -10.91 -127.94 -46.45
CA ARG A 337 -10.21 -127.77 -45.19
C ARG A 337 -8.96 -126.92 -45.32
N ARG A 338 -8.11 -127.18 -46.33
CA ARG A 338 -6.93 -126.34 -46.61
C ARG A 338 -7.27 -124.90 -46.97
N SER A 339 -8.36 -124.70 -47.72
CA SER A 339 -8.78 -123.35 -48.09
C SER A 339 -9.39 -122.60 -46.90
N ALA A 340 -10.11 -123.30 -46.01
CA ALA A 340 -10.63 -122.74 -44.77
C ALA A 340 -9.50 -122.41 -43.78
N GLU A 341 -8.54 -123.33 -43.59
CA GLU A 341 -7.32 -123.14 -42.79
C GLU A 341 -6.56 -121.90 -43.24
N SER A 342 -6.28 -121.77 -44.54
CA SER A 342 -5.55 -120.61 -45.08
C SER A 342 -6.28 -119.28 -44.87
N LEU A 343 -7.61 -119.28 -44.84
CA LEU A 343 -8.41 -118.07 -44.74
C LEU A 343 -8.51 -117.59 -43.29
N VAL A 344 -8.75 -118.52 -42.37
CA VAL A 344 -8.69 -118.29 -40.92
C VAL A 344 -7.29 -117.83 -40.49
N GLU A 345 -6.23 -118.48 -40.98
CA GLU A 345 -4.84 -118.11 -40.67
C GLU A 345 -4.48 -116.69 -41.15
N ASN A 346 -4.95 -116.28 -42.33
CA ASN A 346 -4.70 -114.93 -42.84
C ASN A 346 -5.44 -113.84 -42.04
N PHE A 347 -6.68 -114.10 -41.62
CA PHE A 347 -7.45 -113.18 -40.78
C PHE A 347 -6.78 -112.96 -39.42
N LEU A 348 -6.35 -114.04 -38.76
CA LEU A 348 -5.62 -114.01 -37.50
C LEU A 348 -4.30 -113.22 -37.60
N LYS A 349 -3.53 -113.40 -38.69
CA LYS A 349 -2.28 -112.65 -38.92
C LYS A 349 -2.49 -111.14 -39.04
N VAL A 350 -3.61 -110.69 -39.59
CA VAL A 350 -3.92 -109.25 -39.71
C VAL A 350 -4.27 -108.65 -38.35
N GLN A 351 -5.05 -109.36 -37.52
CA GLN A 351 -5.39 -108.92 -36.18
C GLN A 351 -4.17 -108.86 -35.25
N HIS A 352 -3.31 -109.88 -35.30
CA HIS A 352 -2.07 -109.93 -34.54
C HIS A 352 -1.15 -108.74 -34.84
N ARG A 353 -1.04 -108.30 -36.11
CA ARG A 353 -0.21 -107.12 -36.45
C ARG A 353 -0.74 -105.83 -35.85
N LYS A 354 -2.06 -105.63 -35.85
CA LYS A 354 -2.68 -104.41 -35.28
C LYS A 354 -2.50 -104.34 -33.76
N ALA A 355 -2.70 -105.47 -33.06
CA ALA A 355 -2.45 -105.54 -31.62
C ALA A 355 -0.99 -105.19 -31.29
N HIS A 356 -0.03 -105.74 -32.06
CA HIS A 356 1.39 -105.50 -31.85
C HIS A 356 1.80 -104.04 -32.10
N THR A 357 1.23 -103.36 -33.10
CA THR A 357 1.50 -101.92 -33.34
C THR A 357 0.96 -101.04 -32.20
N LYS A 358 -0.22 -101.36 -31.64
CA LYS A 358 -0.81 -100.60 -30.53
C LYS A 358 0.02 -100.79 -29.25
N TYR A 359 0.51 -102.00 -28.98
CA TYR A 359 1.40 -102.30 -27.85
C TYR A 359 2.74 -101.54 -27.90
N SER A 360 3.41 -101.54 -29.06
CA SER A 360 4.72 -100.86 -29.22
C SER A 360 4.66 -99.37 -28.87
N LYS A 361 3.62 -98.65 -29.31
CA LYS A 361 3.48 -97.21 -29.03
C LYS A 361 3.24 -96.92 -27.55
N LEU A 362 2.55 -97.82 -26.85
CA LEU A 362 2.24 -97.66 -25.43
C LEU A 362 3.46 -97.93 -24.54
N ASN A 363 4.31 -98.89 -24.92
CA ASN A 363 5.55 -99.18 -24.22
C ASN A 363 6.56 -98.01 -24.29
N ASP A 364 6.62 -97.30 -25.43
CA ASP A 364 7.46 -96.10 -25.57
C ASP A 364 7.02 -94.96 -24.63
N TRP A 365 5.71 -94.82 -24.36
CA TRP A 365 5.17 -93.83 -23.43
C TRP A 365 5.53 -94.13 -21.96
N VAL A 366 5.40 -95.40 -21.53
CA VAL A 366 5.75 -95.82 -20.16
C VAL A 366 7.23 -95.54 -19.86
N CYS A 367 8.12 -95.82 -20.81
CA CYS A 367 9.55 -95.50 -20.66
C CYS A 367 9.82 -94.00 -20.45
N LEU A 368 9.14 -93.12 -21.19
CA LEU A 368 9.30 -91.66 -21.08
C LEU A 368 8.72 -91.11 -19.77
N HIS A 369 7.62 -91.69 -19.30
CA HIS A 369 6.99 -91.36 -18.02
C HIS A 369 7.92 -91.69 -16.84
N ASP A 370 8.46 -92.91 -16.78
CA ASP A 370 9.36 -93.35 -15.71
C ASP A 370 10.69 -92.56 -15.69
N GLU A 371 11.19 -92.20 -16.88
CA GLU A 371 12.38 -91.36 -16.99
C GLU A 371 12.14 -89.93 -16.48
N SER A 372 10.93 -89.38 -16.69
CA SER A 372 10.54 -88.06 -16.19
C SER A 372 10.38 -88.05 -14.66
N ILE A 373 9.83 -89.11 -14.07
CA ILE A 373 9.79 -89.30 -12.60
C ILE A 373 11.21 -89.34 -12.02
N SER A 374 12.11 -90.13 -12.62
CA SER A 374 13.48 -90.25 -12.12
C SER A 374 14.26 -88.93 -12.17
N LEU A 375 13.97 -88.06 -13.15
CA LEU A 375 14.56 -86.73 -13.21
C LEU A 375 13.96 -85.79 -12.17
N LEU A 376 12.65 -85.82 -11.92
CA LEU A 376 12.03 -85.04 -10.85
C LEU A 376 12.57 -85.41 -9.47
N GLU A 377 12.74 -86.69 -9.17
CA GLU A 377 13.36 -87.15 -7.91
C GLU A 377 14.79 -86.60 -7.73
N LYS A 378 15.56 -86.48 -8.83
CA LYS A 378 16.91 -85.89 -8.80
C LYS A 378 16.87 -84.37 -8.60
N ALA A 379 15.89 -83.68 -9.17
CA ALA A 379 15.70 -82.26 -8.96
C ALA A 379 15.32 -81.97 -7.50
N GLU A 380 14.43 -82.78 -6.92
CA GLU A 380 14.09 -82.73 -5.49
C GLU A 380 15.31 -82.97 -4.60
N ASP A 381 16.14 -83.98 -4.89
CA ASP A 381 17.38 -84.24 -4.13
C ASP A 381 18.36 -83.06 -4.21
N ALA A 382 18.48 -82.41 -5.37
CA ALA A 382 19.30 -81.20 -5.54
C ALA A 382 18.74 -80.01 -4.73
N VAL A 383 17.41 -79.79 -4.72
CA VAL A 383 16.77 -78.77 -3.88
C VAL A 383 16.98 -79.05 -2.39
N VAL A 384 16.89 -80.32 -1.96
CA VAL A 384 17.15 -80.72 -0.56
C VAL A 384 18.61 -80.45 -0.18
N LYS A 385 19.57 -80.74 -1.07
CA LYS A 385 20.98 -80.42 -0.84
C LYS A 385 21.24 -78.93 -0.77
N ALA A 386 20.70 -78.15 -1.69
CA ALA A 386 20.77 -76.69 -1.65
C ALA A 386 20.21 -76.14 -0.32
N ARG A 387 19.06 -76.66 0.09
CA ARG A 387 18.43 -76.33 1.38
C ARG A 387 19.33 -76.63 2.57
N THR A 388 19.98 -77.79 2.62
CA THR A 388 20.92 -78.12 3.70
C THR A 388 22.17 -77.25 3.68
N SER A 389 22.73 -76.98 2.51
CA SER A 389 23.92 -76.13 2.36
C SER A 389 23.65 -74.69 2.80
N LEU A 390 22.44 -74.16 2.52
CA LEU A 390 22.03 -72.82 2.93
C LEU A 390 21.87 -72.72 4.46
N GLN A 391 21.35 -73.77 5.09
CA GLN A 391 21.26 -73.84 6.55
C GLN A 391 22.63 -73.96 7.22
N GLU A 392 23.61 -74.56 6.54
CA GLU A 392 25.00 -74.66 6.98
C GLU A 392 25.85 -73.41 6.67
N GLY A 393 25.29 -72.41 5.97
CA GLY A 393 25.98 -71.18 5.57
C GLY A 393 27.03 -71.40 4.47
N LYS A 394 26.79 -72.35 3.57
CA LYS A 394 27.67 -72.67 2.43
C LYS A 394 27.06 -72.15 1.14
N ASP A 395 27.24 -70.86 0.88
CA ASP A 395 26.54 -70.15 -0.20
C ASP A 395 26.96 -70.67 -1.59
N GLU A 396 28.25 -70.92 -1.82
CA GLU A 396 28.75 -71.48 -3.11
C GLU A 396 28.21 -72.89 -3.40
N GLU A 397 28.06 -73.72 -2.36
CA GLU A 397 27.52 -75.09 -2.48
C GLU A 397 26.01 -75.05 -2.71
N THR A 398 25.31 -74.08 -2.10
CA THR A 398 23.88 -73.83 -2.29
C THR A 398 23.58 -73.42 -3.73
N GLU A 399 24.31 -72.44 -4.26
CA GLU A 399 24.11 -71.94 -5.63
C GLU A 399 24.40 -73.03 -6.67
N SER A 400 25.44 -73.84 -6.45
CA SER A 400 25.77 -74.96 -7.33
C SER A 400 24.68 -76.03 -7.38
N GLU A 401 24.06 -76.36 -6.25
CA GLU A 401 22.97 -77.34 -6.19
C GLU A 401 21.64 -76.77 -6.74
N LEU A 402 21.37 -75.47 -6.57
CA LEU A 402 20.23 -74.80 -7.22
C LEU A 402 20.34 -74.81 -8.74
N GLN A 403 21.51 -74.48 -9.28
CA GLN A 403 21.75 -74.51 -10.72
C GLN A 403 21.58 -75.92 -11.31
N LYS A 404 21.97 -76.96 -10.55
CA LYS A 404 21.72 -78.35 -10.93
C LYS A 404 20.23 -78.68 -10.93
N ALA A 405 19.49 -78.23 -9.91
CA ALA A 405 18.04 -78.44 -9.83
C ALA A 405 17.32 -77.78 -11.02
N GLU A 406 17.66 -76.53 -11.35
CA GLU A 406 17.11 -75.79 -12.50
C GLU A 406 17.36 -76.51 -13.84
N GLN A 407 18.59 -76.97 -14.05
CA GLN A 407 18.94 -77.69 -15.29
C GLN A 407 18.13 -79.00 -15.42
N ILE A 408 17.88 -79.69 -14.31
CA ILE A 408 17.11 -80.93 -14.31
C ILE A 408 15.62 -80.63 -14.53
N THR A 409 15.06 -79.58 -13.92
CA THR A 409 13.66 -79.18 -14.13
C THR A 409 13.38 -78.76 -15.58
N ASP A 410 14.32 -78.07 -16.23
CA ASP A 410 14.23 -77.73 -17.66
C ASP A 410 14.23 -79.00 -18.55
N GLU A 411 15.02 -80.01 -18.18
CA GLU A 411 15.05 -81.29 -18.88
C GLU A 411 13.72 -82.05 -18.73
N VAL A 412 13.13 -82.04 -17.53
CA VAL A 412 11.80 -82.61 -17.28
C VAL A 412 10.73 -81.89 -18.10
N GLU A 413 10.73 -80.56 -18.14
CA GLU A 413 9.72 -79.79 -18.87
C GLU A 413 9.75 -80.10 -20.38
N ASN A 414 10.95 -80.26 -20.95
CA ASN A 414 11.13 -80.66 -22.34
C ASN A 414 10.60 -82.08 -22.61
N LYS A 415 10.79 -83.02 -21.68
CA LYS A 415 10.26 -84.40 -21.80
C LYS A 415 8.75 -84.46 -21.59
N LEU A 416 8.19 -83.65 -20.70
CA LEU A 416 6.73 -83.53 -20.55
C LEU A 416 6.07 -82.96 -21.81
N ARG A 417 6.75 -82.04 -22.50
CA ARG A 417 6.26 -81.51 -23.78
C ARG A 417 6.16 -82.59 -24.86
N SER A 418 7.13 -83.50 -24.95
CA SER A 418 7.10 -84.60 -25.93
C SER A 418 6.06 -85.67 -25.61
N LEU A 419 5.71 -85.85 -24.33
CA LEU A 419 4.65 -86.77 -23.89
C LEU A 419 3.24 -86.29 -24.28
N VAL A 420 3.02 -84.98 -24.33
CA VAL A 420 1.72 -84.35 -24.67
C VAL A 420 1.38 -84.47 -26.16
N GLU A 421 2.38 -84.60 -27.04
CA GLU A 421 2.18 -84.68 -28.50
C GLU A 421 1.70 -86.07 -28.99
N ASN A 422 1.44 -87.03 -28.10
CA ASN A 422 1.15 -88.43 -28.43
C ASN A 422 -0.37 -88.75 -28.52
N GLU A 423 -0.79 -89.66 -29.41
CA GLU A 423 -2.21 -90.00 -29.72
C GLU A 423 -3.06 -90.50 -28.52
N PHE A 424 -2.46 -90.73 -27.36
CA PHE A 424 -3.09 -91.27 -26.14
C PHE A 424 -3.45 -90.21 -25.08
N GLU A 425 -3.33 -88.92 -25.41
CA GLU A 425 -3.51 -87.79 -24.47
C GLU A 425 -4.81 -87.86 -23.64
N VAL A 426 -5.93 -88.29 -24.24
CA VAL A 426 -7.22 -88.38 -23.55
C VAL A 426 -7.28 -89.52 -22.54
N GLU A 427 -6.58 -90.63 -22.80
CA GLU A 427 -6.60 -91.85 -21.96
C GLU A 427 -5.60 -91.78 -20.79
N LEU A 428 -4.62 -90.87 -20.83
CA LEU A 428 -3.50 -90.77 -19.85
C LEU A 428 -3.23 -89.33 -19.34
N SER A 429 -4.19 -88.42 -19.45
CA SER A 429 -4.05 -87.00 -19.03
C SER A 429 -3.72 -86.81 -17.55
N THR A 430 -4.24 -87.68 -16.67
CA THR A 430 -4.08 -87.58 -15.21
C THR A 430 -2.61 -87.75 -14.77
N GLN A 431 -1.85 -88.64 -15.42
CA GLN A 431 -0.44 -88.87 -15.09
C GLN A 431 0.45 -87.70 -15.52
N VAL A 432 0.13 -87.04 -16.63
CA VAL A 432 0.87 -85.87 -17.12
C VAL A 432 0.64 -84.65 -16.21
N ASP A 433 -0.59 -84.47 -15.71
CA ASP A 433 -0.91 -83.39 -14.78
C ASP A 433 -0.25 -83.59 -13.41
N GLU A 434 -0.12 -84.84 -12.94
CA GLU A 434 0.63 -85.15 -11.71
C GLU A 434 2.11 -84.74 -11.82
N LEU A 435 2.77 -85.07 -12.93
CA LEU A 435 4.17 -84.67 -13.16
C LEU A 435 4.35 -83.15 -13.27
N ARG A 436 3.39 -82.42 -13.87
CA ARG A 436 3.40 -80.95 -13.91
C ARG A 436 3.24 -80.32 -12.54
N ASN A 437 2.40 -80.91 -11.69
CA ASN A 437 2.21 -80.43 -10.31
C ASN A 437 3.49 -80.62 -9.49
N GLN A 438 4.17 -81.76 -9.62
CA GLN A 438 5.47 -82.02 -8.98
C GLN A 438 6.55 -81.06 -9.47
N LEU A 439 6.67 -80.86 -10.80
CA LEU A 439 7.59 -79.87 -11.37
C LEU A 439 7.34 -78.45 -10.86
N THR A 440 6.07 -78.06 -10.72
CA THR A 440 5.69 -76.73 -10.21
C THR A 440 6.14 -76.54 -8.76
N ARG A 441 6.00 -77.57 -7.91
CA ARG A 441 6.47 -77.54 -6.53
C ARG A 441 7.98 -77.37 -6.45
N VAL A 442 8.75 -78.17 -7.20
CA VAL A 442 10.22 -78.08 -7.24
C VAL A 442 10.68 -76.69 -7.69
N ASN A 443 10.07 -76.14 -8.75
CA ASN A 443 10.37 -74.80 -9.24
C ASN A 443 10.05 -73.69 -8.23
N GLN A 444 9.00 -73.86 -7.43
CA GLN A 444 8.68 -72.92 -6.35
C GLN A 444 9.72 -73.02 -5.21
N SER A 445 10.18 -74.22 -4.84
CA SER A 445 11.22 -74.39 -3.82
C SER A 445 12.59 -73.84 -4.27
N ILE A 446 12.93 -73.96 -5.57
CA ILE A 446 14.12 -73.30 -6.15
C ILE A 446 14.03 -71.78 -5.99
N ARG A 447 12.91 -71.16 -6.41
CA ARG A 447 12.70 -69.70 -6.30
C ARG A 447 12.74 -69.19 -4.87
N LEU A 448 12.25 -69.97 -3.92
CA LEU A 448 12.33 -69.64 -2.49
C LEU A 448 13.78 -69.53 -2.04
N LEU A 449 14.60 -70.56 -2.33
CA LEU A 449 16.01 -70.60 -1.95
C LEU A 449 16.83 -69.50 -2.64
N SER A 450 16.62 -69.25 -3.93
CA SER A 450 17.29 -68.16 -4.67
C SER A 450 16.94 -66.77 -4.14
N SER A 451 15.71 -66.57 -3.63
CA SER A 451 15.31 -65.29 -3.03
C SER A 451 16.01 -65.07 -1.67
N ILE A 452 16.24 -66.14 -0.91
CA ILE A 452 16.95 -66.07 0.37
C ILE A 452 18.45 -65.79 0.15
N THR A 453 19.09 -66.48 -0.80
CA THR A 453 20.52 -66.24 -1.12
C THR A 453 20.75 -64.82 -1.64
N ALA A 454 19.87 -64.31 -2.50
CA ALA A 454 19.94 -62.92 -2.96
C ALA A 454 19.82 -61.89 -1.82
N CYS A 455 19.08 -62.19 -0.75
CA CYS A 455 19.04 -61.34 0.44
C CYS A 455 20.37 -61.38 1.21
N ASP A 456 20.98 -62.54 1.37
CA ASP A 456 22.25 -62.69 2.09
C ASP A 456 23.41 -61.95 1.39
N GLU A 457 23.46 -61.99 0.06
CA GLU A 457 24.40 -61.18 -0.73
C GLU A 457 24.22 -59.67 -0.48
N ARG A 458 22.96 -59.20 -0.40
CA ARG A 458 22.67 -57.78 -0.14
C ARG A 458 23.08 -57.36 1.26
N ILE A 459 22.86 -58.21 2.26
CA ILE A 459 23.32 -57.97 3.63
C ILE A 459 24.85 -57.78 3.65
N GLY A 460 25.61 -58.61 2.91
CA GLY A 460 27.07 -58.43 2.78
C GLY A 460 27.48 -57.10 2.14
N ILE A 461 26.74 -56.65 1.11
CA ILE A 461 27.00 -55.35 0.46
C ILE A 461 26.67 -54.18 1.41
N ILE A 462 25.58 -54.28 2.19
CA ILE A 462 25.20 -53.26 3.18
C ILE A 462 26.31 -53.09 4.22
N GLU A 463 26.82 -54.19 4.77
CA GLU A 463 27.88 -54.16 5.78
C GLU A 463 29.19 -53.54 5.24
N SER A 464 29.55 -53.81 3.98
CA SER A 464 30.69 -53.16 3.32
C SER A 464 30.44 -51.67 3.10
N ALA A 465 29.25 -51.29 2.62
CA ALA A 465 28.91 -49.90 2.34
C ALA A 465 28.90 -49.03 3.62
N ILE A 466 28.50 -49.60 4.76
CA ILE A 466 28.60 -48.94 6.07
C ILE A 466 30.08 -48.70 6.44
N GLN A 467 30.97 -49.68 6.23
CA GLN A 467 32.41 -49.51 6.51
C GLN A 467 33.06 -48.45 5.60
N ASP A 468 32.60 -48.35 4.36
CA ASP A 468 33.09 -47.39 3.37
C ASP A 468 32.45 -45.99 3.53
N GLY A 469 31.52 -45.80 4.47
CA GLY A 469 30.81 -44.54 4.71
C GLY A 469 29.79 -44.16 3.63
N ASN A 470 29.37 -45.10 2.77
CA ASN A 470 28.41 -44.88 1.70
C ASN A 470 26.98 -45.28 2.12
N PHE A 471 26.45 -44.52 3.06
CA PHE A 471 25.16 -44.78 3.71
C PHE A 471 23.96 -44.75 2.76
N THR A 472 24.00 -43.92 1.71
CA THR A 472 22.95 -43.89 0.66
C THR A 472 22.91 -45.17 -0.16
N SER A 473 24.06 -45.74 -0.51
CA SER A 473 24.13 -47.02 -1.21
C SER A 473 23.70 -48.17 -0.30
N ALA A 474 24.06 -48.10 0.99
CA ALA A 474 23.64 -49.07 1.99
C ALA A 474 22.11 -49.11 2.12
N LEU A 475 21.44 -47.94 2.18
CA LEU A 475 19.98 -47.82 2.30
C LEU A 475 19.22 -48.39 1.08
N ASP A 476 19.73 -48.19 -0.14
CA ASP A 476 19.14 -48.80 -1.35
C ASP A 476 19.24 -50.34 -1.31
N HIS A 477 20.35 -50.87 -0.80
CA HIS A 477 20.51 -52.31 -0.63
C HIS A 477 19.63 -52.89 0.50
N VAL A 478 19.35 -52.13 1.57
CA VAL A 478 18.36 -52.51 2.61
C VAL A 478 16.99 -52.71 1.97
N ASN A 479 16.52 -51.72 1.20
CA ASN A 479 15.23 -51.78 0.51
C ASN A 479 15.12 -52.95 -0.48
N ARG A 480 16.19 -53.23 -1.23
CA ARG A 480 16.23 -54.38 -2.15
C ARG A 480 16.26 -55.72 -1.40
N GLY A 481 17.00 -55.81 -0.30
CA GLY A 481 17.01 -56.99 0.58
C GLY A 481 15.64 -57.31 1.16
N GLY A 482 14.91 -56.29 1.63
CA GLY A 482 13.52 -56.41 2.10
C GLY A 482 12.60 -57.03 1.04
N LYS A 483 12.66 -56.57 -0.21
CA LYS A 483 11.86 -57.13 -1.33
C LYS A 483 12.13 -58.61 -1.58
N HIS A 484 13.38 -59.05 -1.46
CA HIS A 484 13.75 -60.46 -1.62
C HIS A 484 13.16 -61.32 -0.47
N LEU A 485 13.15 -60.81 0.76
CA LEU A 485 12.52 -61.49 1.90
C LEU A 485 10.99 -61.54 1.79
N ASP A 486 10.35 -60.49 1.29
CA ASP A 486 8.90 -60.47 1.04
C ASP A 486 8.50 -61.54 0.01
N ALA A 487 9.26 -61.64 -1.09
CA ALA A 487 9.07 -62.67 -2.12
C ALA A 487 9.27 -64.09 -1.55
N ALA A 488 10.32 -64.30 -0.75
CA ALA A 488 10.56 -65.57 -0.07
C ALA A 488 9.41 -65.94 0.89
N ASN A 489 8.89 -64.98 1.65
CA ASN A 489 7.80 -65.21 2.59
C ASN A 489 6.48 -65.58 1.86
N GLN A 490 6.21 -64.92 0.74
CA GLN A 490 5.05 -65.23 -0.11
C GLN A 490 5.11 -66.66 -0.65
N ILE A 491 6.28 -67.10 -1.15
CA ILE A 491 6.47 -68.46 -1.68
C ILE A 491 6.39 -69.51 -0.55
N THR A 492 6.97 -69.20 0.62
CA THR A 492 6.90 -70.07 1.81
C THR A 492 5.45 -70.35 2.21
N THR A 493 4.60 -69.32 2.16
CA THR A 493 3.16 -69.44 2.46
C THR A 493 2.44 -70.30 1.42
N GLN A 494 2.77 -70.16 0.14
CA GLN A 494 2.18 -70.96 -0.95
C GLN A 494 2.53 -72.45 -0.87
N LEU A 495 3.77 -72.76 -0.48
CA LEU A 495 4.26 -74.15 -0.36
C LEU A 495 3.92 -74.82 0.98
N SER A 496 3.38 -74.07 1.95
CA SER A 496 3.20 -74.54 3.33
C SER A 496 4.50 -75.04 3.99
N GLU A 497 5.66 -74.51 3.58
CA GLU A 497 6.98 -74.86 4.13
C GLU A 497 7.31 -74.01 5.37
N HIS A 498 6.58 -74.22 6.46
CA HIS A 498 6.65 -73.43 7.71
C HIS A 498 8.04 -73.39 8.37
N GLU A 499 8.95 -74.27 7.94
CA GLU A 499 10.32 -74.35 8.42
C GLU A 499 11.19 -73.16 7.96
N TRP A 500 10.79 -72.42 6.92
CA TRP A 500 11.53 -71.24 6.41
C TRP A 500 11.10 -69.90 7.01
N THR A 501 9.98 -69.85 7.72
CA THR A 501 9.47 -68.61 8.34
C THR A 501 10.48 -68.01 9.32
N GLN A 502 11.03 -68.83 10.21
CA GLN A 502 12.03 -68.40 11.20
C GLN A 502 13.37 -67.95 10.58
N PRO A 503 13.97 -68.67 9.61
CA PRO A 503 15.12 -68.18 8.86
C PRO A 503 14.92 -66.85 8.11
N ILE A 504 13.72 -66.58 7.60
CA ILE A 504 13.36 -65.32 6.93
C ILE A 504 13.23 -64.18 7.95
N GLU A 505 12.55 -64.41 9.08
CA GLU A 505 12.40 -63.43 10.16
C GLU A 505 13.76 -62.99 10.73
N ARG A 506 14.69 -63.91 10.97
CA ARG A 506 16.03 -63.57 11.46
C ARG A 506 16.81 -62.65 10.52
N ARG A 507 16.63 -62.81 9.21
CA ARG A 507 17.25 -61.94 8.20
C ARG A 507 16.58 -60.57 8.15
N ARG A 508 15.27 -60.52 8.34
CA ARG A 508 14.52 -59.26 8.48
C ARG A 508 14.98 -58.46 9.70
N GLU A 509 15.09 -59.10 10.87
CA GLU A 509 15.62 -58.44 12.07
C GLU A 509 17.05 -57.91 11.88
N LYS A 510 17.88 -58.61 11.10
CA LYS A 510 19.25 -58.16 10.79
C LYS A 510 19.24 -56.93 9.88
N LEU A 511 18.39 -56.92 8.86
CA LEU A 511 18.15 -55.77 7.98
C LEU A 511 17.66 -54.56 8.75
N ASP A 512 16.68 -54.72 9.64
CA ASP A 512 16.12 -53.61 10.45
C ASP A 512 17.18 -52.99 11.38
N ARG A 513 18.09 -53.81 11.95
CA ARG A 513 19.20 -53.28 12.76
C ARG A 513 20.18 -52.46 11.94
N LEU A 514 20.52 -52.93 10.73
CA LEU A 514 21.41 -52.21 9.82
C LEU A 514 20.76 -50.91 9.32
N ASP A 515 19.45 -50.94 9.05
CA ASP A 515 18.67 -49.77 8.65
C ASP A 515 18.69 -48.66 9.71
N ASN A 516 18.42 -49.03 10.98
CA ASN A 516 18.50 -48.11 12.10
C ASN A 516 19.91 -47.51 12.28
N GLN A 517 20.96 -48.31 12.09
CA GLN A 517 22.34 -47.83 12.17
C GLN A 517 22.66 -46.82 11.05
N ILE A 518 22.19 -47.07 9.82
CA ILE A 518 22.38 -46.18 8.67
C ILE A 518 21.67 -44.83 8.89
N HIS A 519 20.45 -44.85 9.41
CA HIS A 519 19.69 -43.62 9.67
C HIS A 519 20.34 -42.74 10.74
N ALA A 520 20.87 -43.32 11.82
CA ALA A 520 21.56 -42.57 12.88
C ALA A 520 22.83 -41.85 12.35
N GLU A 521 23.60 -42.51 11.49
CA GLU A 521 24.80 -41.91 10.86
C GLU A 521 24.43 -40.81 9.85
N LEU A 522 23.36 -41.00 9.07
CA LEU A 522 22.87 -39.98 8.13
C LEU A 522 22.37 -38.72 8.83
N GLU A 523 21.66 -38.85 9.96
CA GLU A 523 21.24 -37.70 10.77
C GLU A 523 22.44 -36.95 11.36
N THR A 524 23.47 -37.68 11.81
CA THR A 524 24.71 -37.06 12.30
C THR A 524 25.42 -36.25 11.21
N GLN A 525 25.49 -36.76 9.98
CA GLN A 525 26.04 -36.02 8.83
C GLN A 525 25.22 -34.79 8.45
N LYS A 526 23.89 -34.86 8.54
CA LYS A 526 23.00 -33.71 8.31
C LYS A 526 23.26 -32.61 9.34
N ILE A 527 23.38 -32.97 10.62
CA ILE A 527 23.70 -32.03 11.71
C ILE A 527 25.05 -31.35 11.46
N GLU A 528 26.11 -32.10 11.17
CA GLU A 528 27.44 -31.54 10.91
C GLU A 528 27.43 -30.54 9.76
N LYS A 529 26.74 -30.86 8.66
CA LYS A 529 26.61 -29.95 7.51
C LYS A 529 25.91 -28.64 7.87
N ARG A 530 24.89 -28.69 8.73
CA ARG A 530 24.18 -27.48 9.18
C ARG A 530 25.03 -26.65 10.14
N LEU A 531 25.83 -27.29 11.01
CA LEU A 531 26.82 -26.58 11.83
C LEU A 531 27.90 -25.90 10.95
N ASP A 532 28.34 -26.52 9.86
CA ASP A 532 29.26 -25.91 8.89
C ASP A 532 28.62 -24.74 8.10
N GLU A 533 27.29 -24.73 7.94
CA GLU A 533 26.54 -23.60 7.39
C GLU A 533 26.52 -22.42 8.37
N ALA A 534 26.19 -22.68 9.64
CA ALA A 534 26.22 -21.67 10.70
C ALA A 534 27.62 -21.07 10.90
N GLU A 535 28.67 -21.88 10.93
CA GLU A 535 30.05 -21.42 11.06
C GLU A 535 30.47 -20.51 9.89
N ARG A 536 30.12 -20.88 8.65
CA ARG A 536 30.39 -20.04 7.48
C ARG A 536 29.69 -18.69 7.58
N ASP A 537 28.43 -18.66 8.00
CA ASP A 537 27.69 -17.41 8.14
C ASP A 537 28.32 -16.51 9.21
N ILE A 538 28.72 -17.07 10.37
CA ILE A 538 29.45 -16.33 11.42
C ILE A 538 30.79 -15.80 10.87
N GLU A 539 31.56 -16.60 10.14
CA GLU A 539 32.81 -16.15 9.52
C GLU A 539 32.59 -15.02 8.50
N HIS A 540 31.52 -15.07 7.72
CA HIS A 540 31.18 -14.00 6.77
C HIS A 540 30.83 -12.70 7.50
N ALA A 541 30.09 -12.80 8.61
CA ALA A 541 29.80 -11.66 9.48
C ALA A 541 31.09 -11.05 10.07
N ILE A 542 31.99 -11.87 10.61
CA ILE A 542 33.28 -11.40 11.16
C ILE A 542 34.13 -10.70 10.09
N ASN A 543 34.24 -11.30 8.90
CA ASN A 543 35.03 -10.75 7.81
C ASN A 543 34.45 -9.42 7.27
N GLY A 544 33.13 -9.21 7.40
CA GLY A 544 32.47 -7.96 7.05
C GLY A 544 32.83 -6.78 7.96
N LEU A 545 33.22 -7.05 9.22
CA LEU A 545 33.45 -6.07 10.28
C LEU A 545 34.91 -5.60 10.42
N GLY A 546 35.66 -5.54 9.31
CA GLY A 546 37.06 -5.08 9.30
C GLY A 546 37.28 -3.57 9.58
N GLU A 547 38.52 -3.09 9.42
CA GLU A 547 38.89 -1.69 9.72
C GLU A 547 38.08 -0.64 8.91
N ASP A 548 37.66 -0.97 7.68
CA ASP A 548 36.86 -0.11 6.80
C ASP A 548 35.38 -0.54 6.76
N THR A 549 34.78 -0.75 7.92
CA THR A 549 33.37 -1.17 8.02
C THR A 549 32.44 -0.05 7.55
N THR A 550 31.62 -0.33 6.52
CA THR A 550 30.58 0.57 6.02
C THR A 550 29.20 0.15 6.54
N ALA A 551 28.19 1.02 6.44
CA ALA A 551 26.82 0.69 6.82
C ALA A 551 26.29 -0.57 6.11
N ILE A 552 26.65 -0.76 4.83
CA ILE A 552 26.27 -1.94 4.03
C ILE A 552 26.91 -3.21 4.61
N ASN A 553 28.16 -3.13 5.07
CA ASN A 553 28.84 -4.27 5.66
C ASN A 553 28.22 -4.66 7.00
N ILE A 554 27.78 -3.70 7.81
CA ILE A 554 27.11 -3.95 9.10
C ILE A 554 25.76 -4.63 8.87
N GLU A 555 24.97 -4.15 7.91
CA GLU A 555 23.68 -4.75 7.55
C GLU A 555 23.87 -6.18 7.04
N ALA A 556 24.78 -6.40 6.09
CA ALA A 556 25.10 -7.73 5.59
C ALA A 556 25.62 -8.68 6.68
N SER A 557 26.42 -8.19 7.62
CA SER A 557 26.90 -8.99 8.76
C SER A 557 25.76 -9.36 9.72
N GLY A 558 24.80 -8.45 9.92
CA GLY A 558 23.57 -8.74 10.65
C GLY A 558 22.72 -9.84 9.99
N ASP A 559 22.53 -9.76 8.67
CA ASP A 559 21.79 -10.78 7.90
C ASP A 559 22.44 -12.17 8.02
N HIS A 560 23.78 -12.23 7.96
CA HIS A 560 24.53 -13.47 8.16
C HIS A 560 24.37 -14.01 9.59
N LEU A 561 24.38 -13.16 10.62
CA LEU A 561 24.14 -13.60 11.99
C LEU A 561 22.70 -14.08 12.23
N GLU A 562 21.70 -13.47 11.60
CA GLU A 562 20.30 -13.93 11.65
C GLU A 562 20.15 -15.32 11.00
N SER A 563 20.83 -15.55 9.87
CA SER A 563 20.91 -16.86 9.21
C SER A 563 21.58 -17.91 10.10
N ALA A 564 22.70 -17.56 10.73
CA ALA A 564 23.41 -18.43 11.66
C ALA A 564 22.54 -18.77 12.89
N ALA A 565 21.87 -17.77 13.49
CA ALA A 565 21.00 -17.95 14.65
C ALA A 565 19.82 -18.88 14.33
N SER A 566 19.16 -18.69 13.19
CA SER A 566 18.09 -19.59 12.71
C SER A 566 18.58 -21.02 12.52
N THR A 567 19.79 -21.18 11.98
CA THR A 567 20.41 -22.50 11.81
C THR A 567 20.73 -23.15 13.16
N ILE A 568 21.25 -22.39 14.13
CA ILE A 568 21.53 -22.88 15.49
C ILE A 568 20.22 -23.29 16.19
N GLU A 569 19.19 -22.45 16.17
CA GLU A 569 17.89 -22.71 16.80
C GLU A 569 17.23 -24.00 16.29
N THR A 570 17.30 -24.22 14.98
CA THR A 570 16.69 -25.40 14.34
C THR A 570 17.51 -26.68 14.52
N VAL A 571 18.81 -26.58 14.80
CA VAL A 571 19.70 -27.73 15.02
C VAL A 571 19.75 -28.12 16.50
N GLN A 572 19.56 -27.16 17.40
CA GLN A 572 19.65 -27.34 18.85
C GLN A 572 18.82 -28.52 19.41
N PRO A 573 17.50 -28.67 19.13
CA PRO A 573 16.72 -29.79 19.70
C PRO A 573 17.20 -31.16 19.20
N ILE A 574 17.78 -31.21 18.01
CA ILE A 574 18.30 -32.44 17.41
C ILE A 574 19.64 -32.80 18.07
N VAL A 575 20.53 -31.83 18.25
CA VAL A 575 21.85 -32.06 18.88
C VAL A 575 21.72 -32.42 20.37
N GLU A 576 20.74 -31.86 21.08
CA GLU A 576 20.43 -32.23 22.47
C GLU A 576 20.07 -33.73 22.63
N SER A 577 19.52 -34.34 21.57
CA SER A 577 19.21 -35.78 21.55
C SER A 577 20.42 -36.68 21.25
N VAL A 578 21.41 -36.17 20.50
CA VAL A 578 22.59 -36.92 20.04
C VAL A 578 23.77 -36.77 21.01
N GLY A 579 23.96 -35.58 21.59
CA GLY A 579 24.99 -35.26 22.57
C GLY A 579 26.44 -35.32 22.04
N GLY A 580 27.41 -35.09 22.93
CA GLY A 580 28.84 -35.22 22.61
C GLY A 580 29.44 -34.01 21.87
N ALA A 581 30.29 -34.27 20.87
CA ALA A 581 31.09 -33.24 20.20
C ALA A 581 30.26 -32.21 19.41
N ALA A 582 29.09 -32.60 18.89
CA ALA A 582 28.19 -31.68 18.20
C ALA A 582 27.59 -30.62 19.15
N GLN A 583 27.33 -30.99 20.41
CA GLN A 583 26.83 -30.06 21.42
C GLN A 583 27.89 -29.02 21.81
N GLU A 584 29.13 -29.47 22.04
CA GLU A 584 30.25 -28.56 22.34
C GLU A 584 30.51 -27.57 21.19
N ARG A 585 30.39 -28.02 19.94
CA ARG A 585 30.53 -27.16 18.76
C ARG A 585 29.37 -26.17 18.62
N LEU A 586 28.13 -26.60 18.87
CA LEU A 586 26.95 -25.72 18.83
C LEU A 586 27.04 -24.61 19.89
N GLU A 587 27.47 -24.94 21.11
CA GLU A 587 27.69 -23.95 22.17
C GLU A 587 28.80 -22.95 21.80
N HIS A 588 29.89 -23.42 21.20
CA HIS A 588 30.96 -22.54 20.70
C HIS A 588 30.45 -21.58 19.61
N LEU A 589 29.72 -22.08 18.62
CA LEU A 589 29.16 -21.25 17.54
C LEU A 589 28.13 -20.24 18.05
N ALA A 590 27.30 -20.63 19.02
CA ALA A 590 26.34 -19.72 19.66
C ALA A 590 27.06 -18.57 20.37
N ASN A 591 28.10 -18.87 21.16
CA ASN A 591 28.90 -17.83 21.82
C ASN A 591 29.61 -16.92 20.81
N GLN A 592 30.16 -17.47 19.73
CA GLN A 592 30.80 -16.66 18.68
C GLN A 592 29.80 -15.75 17.95
N ALA A 593 28.57 -16.23 17.70
CA ALA A 593 27.52 -15.42 17.11
C ALA A 593 27.14 -14.24 18.02
N GLU A 594 26.96 -14.49 19.31
CA GLU A 594 26.66 -13.46 20.32
C GLU A 594 27.78 -12.41 20.42
N GLU A 595 29.05 -12.83 20.53
CA GLU A 595 30.21 -11.92 20.54
C GLU A 595 30.29 -11.07 19.26
N THR A 596 29.94 -11.65 18.11
CA THR A 596 29.95 -10.94 16.82
C THR A 596 28.76 -9.98 16.70
N GLU A 597 27.59 -10.33 17.23
CA GLU A 597 26.42 -9.43 17.28
C GLU A 597 26.70 -8.20 18.15
N GLU A 598 27.36 -8.36 19.30
CA GLU A 598 27.82 -7.23 20.11
C GLU A 598 28.82 -6.33 19.36
N LEU A 599 29.64 -6.90 18.46
CA LEU A 599 30.53 -6.13 17.58
C LEU A 599 29.75 -5.35 16.52
N VAL A 600 28.77 -5.98 15.86
CA VAL A 600 27.87 -5.33 14.89
C VAL A 600 27.20 -4.11 15.52
N GLU A 601 26.66 -4.26 16.73
CA GLU A 601 25.97 -3.17 17.42
C GLU A 601 26.93 -2.03 17.80
N ARG A 602 28.15 -2.35 18.26
CA ARG A 602 29.18 -1.33 18.50
C ARG A 602 29.54 -0.54 17.24
N HIS A 603 29.66 -1.21 16.10
CA HIS A 603 29.91 -0.54 14.82
C HIS A 603 28.71 0.31 14.35
N ARG A 604 27.47 -0.18 14.58
CA ARG A 604 26.24 0.57 14.28
C ARG A 604 26.16 1.86 15.09
N ASN A 605 26.38 1.78 16.40
CA ASN A 605 26.34 2.95 17.30
C ASN A 605 27.47 3.94 16.96
N SER A 606 28.63 3.45 16.49
CA SER A 606 29.74 4.27 16.01
C SER A 606 29.39 5.08 14.75
N LEU A 607 28.70 4.47 13.77
CA LEU A 607 28.23 5.17 12.57
C LEU A 607 27.10 6.15 12.87
N GLU A 608 26.14 5.77 13.73
CA GLU A 608 25.06 6.66 14.14
C GLU A 608 25.62 7.89 14.87
N PHE A 609 26.60 7.68 15.77
CA PHE A 609 27.31 8.76 16.43
C PHE A 609 27.98 9.70 15.42
N ASP A 610 28.71 9.18 14.43
CA ASP A 610 29.36 10.01 13.40
C ASP A 610 28.35 10.83 12.59
N SER A 611 27.24 10.20 12.19
CA SER A 611 26.16 10.89 11.47
C SER A 611 25.51 12.00 12.30
N LEU A 612 25.28 11.76 13.59
CA LEU A 612 24.74 12.77 14.49
C LEU A 612 25.73 13.94 14.69
N ILE A 613 27.03 13.66 14.81
CA ILE A 613 28.06 14.68 14.95
C ILE A 613 28.12 15.58 13.71
N GLU A 614 28.11 15.00 12.51
CA GLU A 614 28.08 15.75 11.25
C GLU A 614 26.81 16.61 11.14
N SER A 615 25.65 16.04 11.49
CA SER A 615 24.38 16.77 11.46
C SER A 615 24.36 17.96 12.45
N VAL A 616 24.88 17.76 13.66
CA VAL A 616 25.01 18.84 14.66
C VAL A 616 25.88 19.98 14.12
N GLU A 617 27.00 19.68 13.46
CA GLU A 617 27.85 20.69 12.85
C GLU A 617 27.12 21.47 11.75
N GLU A 618 26.42 20.78 10.86
CA GLU A 618 25.61 21.40 9.80
C GLU A 618 24.52 22.31 10.39
N GLN A 619 23.79 21.85 11.42
CA GLN A 619 22.76 22.64 12.08
C GLN A 619 23.34 23.86 12.81
N ILE A 620 24.52 23.75 13.43
CA ILE A 620 25.20 24.92 14.02
C ILE A 620 25.52 25.94 12.92
N GLU A 621 26.05 25.50 11.78
CA GLU A 621 26.42 26.39 10.67
C GLU A 621 25.21 27.06 10.02
N ALA A 622 24.14 26.31 9.76
CA ALA A 622 22.87 26.85 9.29
C ALA A 622 22.27 27.86 10.29
N GLY A 623 22.35 27.56 11.59
CA GLY A 623 21.92 28.46 12.66
C GLY A 623 22.69 29.77 12.70
N VAL A 624 24.01 29.70 12.49
CA VAL A 624 24.89 30.88 12.43
C VAL A 624 24.60 31.72 11.19
N GLU A 625 24.38 31.12 10.03
CA GLU A 625 24.11 31.86 8.79
C GLU A 625 22.74 32.55 8.83
N ALA A 626 21.70 31.83 9.26
CA ALA A 626 20.38 32.42 9.49
C ALA A 626 20.41 33.60 10.46
N SER A 627 21.28 33.56 11.47
CA SER A 627 21.51 34.67 12.40
C SER A 627 22.17 35.89 11.74
N LYS A 628 23.11 35.70 10.81
CA LYS A 628 23.75 36.80 10.05
C LYS A 628 22.75 37.48 9.11
N GLU A 629 21.91 36.69 8.43
CA GLU A 629 20.81 37.19 7.61
C GLU A 629 19.72 37.87 8.47
N GLY A 630 19.65 37.48 9.75
CA GLY A 630 18.73 38.00 10.74
C GLY A 630 17.36 37.33 10.75
N SER A 631 17.29 36.12 10.20
CA SER A 631 16.19 35.18 10.44
C SER A 631 16.39 34.48 11.79
N TYR A 632 16.15 35.22 12.89
CA TYR A 632 16.42 34.71 14.23
C TYR A 632 15.50 33.57 14.68
N GLN A 633 14.31 33.45 14.09
CA GLN A 633 13.43 32.29 14.33
C GLN A 633 14.02 31.03 13.71
N SER A 634 14.45 31.08 12.44
CA SER A 634 15.14 29.96 11.78
C SER A 634 16.43 29.60 12.52
N SER A 635 17.24 30.60 12.90
CA SER A 635 18.45 30.40 13.69
C SER A 635 18.18 29.65 15.00
N SER A 636 17.14 30.06 15.75
CA SER A 636 16.74 29.36 16.98
C SER A 636 16.24 27.94 16.72
N GLY A 637 15.59 27.69 15.58
CA GLY A 637 15.17 26.36 15.16
C GLY A 637 16.36 25.44 14.92
N HIS A 638 17.34 25.87 14.12
CA HIS A 638 18.56 25.11 13.84
C HIS A 638 19.36 24.80 15.12
N PHE A 639 19.58 25.78 16.00
CA PHE A 639 20.24 25.51 17.29
C PHE A 639 19.42 24.58 18.21
N GLY A 640 18.09 24.59 18.08
CA GLY A 640 17.21 23.65 18.77
C GLY A 640 17.41 22.22 18.28
N HIS A 641 17.47 22.01 16.97
CA HIS A 641 17.76 20.72 16.35
C HIS A 641 19.16 20.23 16.69
N ALA A 642 20.18 21.07 16.53
CA ALA A 642 21.56 20.77 16.92
C ALA A 642 21.65 20.31 18.38
N LYS A 643 20.87 20.92 19.30
CA LYS A 643 20.83 20.50 20.70
C LYS A 643 20.19 19.11 20.88
N GLN A 644 19.12 18.82 20.15
CA GLN A 644 18.44 17.52 20.21
C GLN A 644 19.36 16.40 19.72
N GLU A 645 19.97 16.58 18.54
CA GLU A 645 20.91 15.63 17.95
C GLU A 645 22.18 15.46 18.81
N LEU A 646 22.69 16.55 19.39
CA LEU A 646 23.81 16.47 20.33
C LEU A 646 23.46 15.68 21.60
N ASN A 647 22.21 15.77 22.09
CA ASN A 647 21.77 14.95 23.22
C ASN A 647 21.68 13.46 22.84
N ALA A 648 21.18 13.13 21.64
CA ALA A 648 21.20 11.75 21.14
C ALA A 648 22.65 11.23 21.02
N ALA A 649 23.56 12.05 20.49
CA ALA A 649 24.98 11.71 20.43
C ALA A 649 25.60 11.48 21.82
N ILE A 650 25.18 12.26 22.85
CA ILE A 650 25.63 12.08 24.25
C ILE A 650 25.22 10.71 24.80
N GLU A 651 24.04 10.20 24.47
CA GLU A 651 23.57 8.89 24.94
C GLU A 651 24.45 7.76 24.38
N LEU A 652 24.85 7.86 23.10
CA LEU A 652 25.71 6.88 22.42
C LEU A 652 27.18 6.92 22.87
N VAL A 653 27.65 7.98 23.52
CA VAL A 653 29.07 8.13 23.94
C VAL A 653 29.55 7.00 24.85
N GLY A 654 28.66 6.37 25.61
CA GLY A 654 28.99 5.24 26.47
C GLY A 654 29.22 3.93 25.72
N GLU A 655 28.63 3.81 24.54
CA GLU A 655 28.53 2.58 23.75
C GLU A 655 29.54 2.56 22.60
N VAL A 656 30.01 3.73 22.17
CA VAL A 656 31.05 3.87 21.14
C VAL A 656 32.45 3.72 21.75
N ASP A 657 33.21 2.72 21.28
CA ASP A 657 34.60 2.48 21.67
C ASP A 657 35.59 3.44 20.99
N ARG A 658 35.42 4.75 21.21
CA ARG A 658 36.32 5.79 20.72
C ARG A 658 36.72 6.73 21.86
N SER A 659 38.03 6.87 22.07
CA SER A 659 38.58 7.72 23.14
C SER A 659 38.24 9.22 22.97
N ASP A 660 37.98 9.67 21.74
CA ASP A 660 37.73 11.07 21.41
C ASP A 660 36.23 11.46 21.35
N SER A 661 35.28 10.52 21.41
CA SER A 661 33.83 10.81 21.30
C SER A 661 33.35 11.82 22.35
N ARG A 662 33.76 11.61 23.62
CA ARG A 662 33.52 12.55 24.75
C ARG A 662 34.09 13.94 24.49
N LYS A 663 35.22 14.03 23.81
CA LYS A 663 35.91 15.29 23.53
C LYS A 663 35.19 16.05 22.42
N GLN A 664 34.78 15.37 21.34
CA GLN A 664 34.00 15.94 20.24
C GLN A 664 32.68 16.52 20.74
N VAL A 665 31.88 15.74 21.46
CA VAL A 665 30.61 16.19 22.04
C VAL A 665 30.79 17.40 22.95
N ARG A 666 31.84 17.42 23.80
CA ARG A 666 32.15 18.58 24.65
C ARG A 666 32.54 19.82 23.83
N GLN A 667 33.27 19.64 22.73
CA GLN A 667 33.65 20.76 21.85
C GLN A 667 32.42 21.32 21.15
N LEU A 668 31.56 20.47 20.58
CA LEU A 668 30.31 20.89 19.93
C LEU A 668 29.32 21.52 20.90
N SER A 669 29.19 20.98 22.11
CA SER A 669 28.34 21.59 23.16
C SER A 669 28.78 23.03 23.47
N ARG A 670 30.09 23.27 23.58
CA ARG A 670 30.63 24.63 23.80
C ARG A 670 30.44 25.52 22.58
N ARG A 671 30.68 25.00 21.37
CA ARG A 671 30.49 25.74 20.10
C ARG A 671 29.02 26.15 19.96
N LEU A 672 28.09 25.21 20.13
CA LEU A 672 26.64 25.46 20.06
C LEU A 672 26.22 26.55 21.04
N GLU A 673 26.62 26.46 22.31
CA GLU A 673 26.20 27.44 23.32
C GLU A 673 26.83 28.83 23.06
N SER A 674 28.09 28.86 22.58
CA SER A 674 28.74 30.10 22.17
C SER A 674 28.02 30.76 20.99
N GLU A 675 27.79 30.02 19.90
CA GLU A 675 27.15 30.54 18.68
C GLU A 675 25.69 30.93 18.92
N ARG A 676 24.98 30.17 19.75
CA ARG A 676 23.62 30.52 20.18
C ARG A 676 23.60 31.82 20.98
N SER A 677 24.55 32.00 21.89
CA SER A 677 24.71 33.24 22.65
C SER A 677 25.05 34.42 21.75
N ASP A 678 25.93 34.22 20.76
CA ASP A 678 26.27 35.23 19.74
C ASP A 678 25.07 35.61 18.88
N ALA A 679 24.25 34.64 18.46
CA ALA A 679 23.05 34.90 17.69
C ALA A 679 22.01 35.70 18.49
N LEU A 680 21.84 35.40 19.78
CA LEU A 680 20.99 36.18 20.69
C LEU A 680 21.52 37.61 20.86
N ARG A 681 22.83 37.79 21.03
CA ARG A 681 23.46 39.12 21.06
C ARG A 681 23.16 39.91 19.79
N ARG A 682 23.32 39.30 18.60
CA ARG A 682 23.00 39.95 17.31
C ARG A 682 21.53 40.35 17.20
N LYS A 683 20.61 39.48 17.66
CA LYS A 683 19.17 39.78 17.70
C LYS A 683 18.88 40.99 18.57
N HIS A 684 19.39 40.99 19.79
CA HIS A 684 19.14 42.08 20.73
C HIS A 684 19.82 43.37 20.28
N PHE A 685 21.02 43.30 19.69
CA PHE A 685 21.67 44.44 19.04
C PHE A 685 20.80 45.04 17.94
N ARG A 686 20.18 44.22 17.07
CA ARG A 686 19.28 44.74 16.02
C ARG A 686 18.03 45.42 16.59
N ILE A 687 17.42 44.87 17.64
CA ILE A 687 16.27 45.49 18.33
C ILE A 687 16.68 46.81 18.96
N CYS A 688 17.81 46.82 19.66
CA CYS A 688 18.41 48.01 20.27
C CYS A 688 18.64 49.11 19.23
N TRP A 689 19.28 48.78 18.11
CA TRP A 689 19.54 49.70 17.01
C TRP A 689 18.25 50.29 16.43
N SER A 690 17.22 49.47 16.19
CA SER A 690 15.93 49.94 15.71
C SER A 690 15.29 50.94 16.68
N SER A 691 15.42 50.71 17.99
CA SER A 691 14.88 51.62 19.00
C SER A 691 15.67 52.93 19.06
N MET A 692 16.99 52.88 18.89
CA MET A 692 17.83 54.08 18.76
C MET A 692 17.46 54.91 17.52
N GLU A 693 17.18 54.27 16.38
CA GLU A 693 16.74 54.98 15.17
C GLU A 693 15.39 55.69 15.35
N LEU A 694 14.45 55.06 16.07
CA LEU A 694 13.18 55.70 16.43
C LEU A 694 13.38 56.88 17.37
N ALA A 695 14.27 56.74 18.36
CA ALA A 695 14.64 57.84 19.23
C ALA A 695 15.25 59.01 18.45
N GLU A 696 16.16 58.76 17.51
CA GLU A 696 16.75 59.80 16.67
C GLU A 696 15.70 60.54 15.84
N LYS A 697 14.70 59.83 15.28
CA LYS A 697 13.57 60.45 14.58
C LYS A 697 12.69 61.29 15.51
N ALA A 698 12.45 60.84 16.73
CA ALA A 698 11.70 61.60 17.73
C ALA A 698 12.46 62.87 18.18
N VAL A 699 13.79 62.77 18.36
CA VAL A 699 14.65 63.94 18.65
C VAL A 699 14.62 64.94 17.51
N ALA A 700 14.74 64.51 16.26
CA ALA A 700 14.70 65.41 15.11
C ALA A 700 13.39 66.20 15.03
N ARG A 701 12.24 65.53 15.27
CA ARG A 701 10.92 66.19 15.36
C ARG A 701 10.87 67.18 16.52
N ALA A 702 11.33 66.76 17.71
CA ALA A 702 11.32 67.62 18.89
C ALA A 702 12.17 68.89 18.74
N ILE A 703 13.28 68.82 17.99
CA ILE A 703 14.12 69.99 17.69
C ILE A 703 13.39 70.95 16.74
N ASP A 704 12.73 70.45 15.69
CA ASP A 704 11.93 71.27 14.77
C ASP A 704 10.76 71.97 15.49
N ASP A 705 10.08 71.24 16.39
CA ASP A 705 9.05 71.80 17.25
C ASP A 705 9.60 72.89 18.20
N LEU A 706 10.83 72.71 18.70
CA LEU A 706 11.48 73.71 19.54
C LEU A 706 11.80 74.99 18.74
N GLU A 707 12.28 74.86 17.50
CA GLU A 707 12.61 75.97 16.61
C GLU A 707 11.37 76.77 16.18
N THR A 708 10.23 76.09 16.05
CA THR A 708 8.92 76.71 15.73
C THR A 708 8.17 77.24 16.96
N ASN A 709 8.76 77.16 18.16
CA ASN A 709 8.16 77.49 19.45
C ASN A 709 6.93 76.64 19.83
N ALA A 710 6.77 75.47 19.21
CA ALA A 710 5.80 74.45 19.60
C ALA A 710 6.30 73.66 20.84
N TYR A 711 6.57 74.35 21.95
CA TYR A 711 7.23 73.76 23.13
C TYR A 711 6.51 72.55 23.74
N ASP A 712 5.18 72.47 23.64
CA ASP A 712 4.40 71.32 24.13
C ASP A 712 4.68 70.05 23.31
N ASP A 713 4.76 70.19 21.98
CA ASP A 713 5.06 69.09 21.08
C ASP A 713 6.54 68.70 21.14
N ALA A 714 7.44 69.69 21.29
CA ALA A 714 8.85 69.44 21.58
C ALA A 714 9.05 68.61 22.86
N ALA A 715 8.36 68.95 23.95
CA ALA A 715 8.43 68.20 25.22
C ALA A 715 7.91 66.76 25.07
N LYS A 716 6.83 66.55 24.30
CA LYS A 716 6.33 65.21 23.96
C LYS A 716 7.34 64.43 23.11
N GLY A 717 7.92 65.04 22.08
CA GLY A 717 8.89 64.41 21.20
C GLY A 717 10.17 63.97 21.95
N PHE A 718 10.68 64.80 22.87
CA PHE A 718 11.79 64.39 23.74
C PHE A 718 11.39 63.29 24.73
N THR A 719 10.13 63.26 25.18
CA THR A 719 9.63 62.17 26.03
C THR A 719 9.59 60.85 25.26
N GLU A 720 9.03 60.84 24.05
CA GLU A 720 9.02 59.69 23.14
C GLU A 720 10.45 59.19 22.86
N ALA A 721 11.39 60.11 22.63
CA ALA A 721 12.80 59.75 22.42
C ALA A 721 13.46 59.09 23.66
N VAL A 722 13.15 59.58 24.86
CA VAL A 722 13.62 58.99 26.13
C VAL A 722 13.03 57.58 26.33
N GLU A 723 11.76 57.36 26.00
CA GLU A 723 11.12 56.04 26.07
C GLU A 723 11.82 55.04 25.13
N HIS A 724 12.02 55.41 23.86
CA HIS A 724 12.72 54.57 22.90
C HIS A 724 14.16 54.24 23.30
N LEU A 725 14.93 55.20 23.83
CA LEU A 725 16.27 54.90 24.32
C LEU A 725 16.27 54.09 25.62
N SER A 726 15.26 54.23 26.49
CA SER A 726 15.15 53.40 27.69
C SER A 726 14.83 51.94 27.35
N ASP A 727 14.02 51.71 26.33
CA ASP A 727 13.81 50.37 25.78
C ASP A 727 15.11 49.80 25.19
N ALA A 728 15.88 50.62 24.46
CA ALA A 728 17.20 50.24 23.94
C ALA A 728 18.17 49.86 25.06
N GLU A 729 18.22 50.65 26.14
CA GLU A 729 19.03 50.41 27.34
C GLU A 729 18.70 49.08 28.00
N GLN A 730 17.41 48.74 28.16
CA GLN A 730 16.99 47.46 28.74
C GLN A 730 17.46 46.27 27.90
N TRP A 731 17.40 46.37 26.57
CA TRP A 731 17.90 45.32 25.67
C TRP A 731 19.42 45.22 25.71
N ALA A 732 20.13 46.35 25.79
CA ALA A 732 21.58 46.38 25.92
C ALA A 732 22.04 45.73 27.24
N GLN A 733 21.42 46.09 28.37
CA GLN A 733 21.71 45.51 29.69
C GLN A 733 21.45 44.00 29.76
N ARG A 734 20.33 43.53 29.21
CA ARG A 734 19.99 42.09 29.21
C ARG A 734 20.97 41.23 28.41
N SER A 735 21.73 41.85 27.51
CA SER A 735 22.55 41.13 26.52
C SER A 735 24.03 41.47 26.63
N ASP A 736 24.40 42.28 27.61
CA ASP A 736 25.76 42.77 27.84
C ASP A 736 26.37 43.38 26.56
N LEU A 737 25.60 44.27 25.90
CA LEU A 737 26.06 44.97 24.69
C LEU A 737 27.03 46.10 25.04
N ALA A 738 28.07 46.27 24.23
CA ALA A 738 29.09 47.31 24.43
C ALA A 738 28.51 48.74 24.30
N GLU A 739 27.42 48.88 23.54
CA GLU A 739 26.72 50.12 23.26
C GLU A 739 25.91 50.64 24.46
N GLN A 740 25.77 49.86 25.55
CA GLN A 740 25.04 50.26 26.74
C GLN A 740 25.48 51.64 27.26
N TRP A 741 26.80 51.86 27.37
CA TRP A 741 27.33 53.13 27.86
C TRP A 741 26.94 54.31 26.95
N GLU A 742 26.94 54.14 25.63
CA GLU A 742 26.55 55.19 24.70
C GLU A 742 25.06 55.55 24.87
N ILE A 743 24.20 54.54 25.03
CA ILE A 743 22.76 54.72 25.22
C ILE A 743 22.48 55.46 26.54
N GLU A 744 23.18 55.09 27.62
CA GLU A 744 23.08 55.77 28.92
C GLU A 744 23.45 57.26 28.82
N GLN A 745 24.53 57.60 28.11
CA GLN A 745 24.94 58.99 27.90
C GLN A 745 23.94 59.78 27.05
N ARG A 746 23.40 59.16 25.99
CA ARG A 746 22.35 59.78 25.17
C ARG A 746 21.06 59.99 25.99
N LEU A 747 20.68 59.04 26.83
CA LEU A 747 19.53 59.16 27.74
C LEU A 747 19.67 60.32 28.72
N GLU A 748 20.84 60.48 29.33
CA GLU A 748 21.13 61.60 30.23
C GLU A 748 20.95 62.93 29.49
N THR A 749 21.55 63.05 28.30
CA THR A 749 21.44 64.23 27.45
C THR A 749 19.98 64.53 27.05
N LEU A 750 19.20 63.51 26.66
CA LEU A 750 17.80 63.70 26.28
C LEU A 750 16.90 64.09 27.47
N ARG A 751 17.18 63.59 28.67
CA ARG A 751 16.47 64.01 29.89
C ARG A 751 16.72 65.49 30.19
N GLU A 752 17.93 65.97 29.96
CA GLU A 752 18.26 67.40 30.05
C GLU A 752 17.50 68.23 29.00
N TYR A 753 17.49 67.79 27.73
CA TYR A 753 16.73 68.49 26.68
C TYR A 753 15.24 68.51 26.96
N ARG A 754 14.65 67.40 27.42
CA ARG A 754 13.25 67.34 27.85
C ARG A 754 12.98 68.35 28.97
N SER A 755 13.82 68.36 30.01
CA SER A 755 13.67 69.30 31.13
C SER A 755 13.79 70.76 30.68
N SER A 756 14.67 71.04 29.71
CA SER A 756 14.83 72.37 29.11
C SER A 756 13.59 72.80 28.30
N ALA A 757 13.03 71.88 27.50
CA ALA A 757 11.80 72.12 26.73
C ALA A 757 10.60 72.36 27.67
N GLU A 758 10.43 71.56 28.72
CA GLU A 758 9.40 71.73 29.75
C GLU A 758 9.53 73.08 30.48
N SER A 759 10.75 73.48 30.83
CA SER A 759 11.01 74.79 31.44
C SER A 759 10.70 75.94 30.48
N SER A 760 10.98 75.77 29.19
CA SER A 760 10.69 76.77 28.15
C SER A 760 9.18 76.91 27.94
N LEU A 761 8.45 75.79 27.88
CA LEU A 761 6.99 75.74 27.83
C LEU A 761 6.36 76.45 29.02
N GLU A 762 6.84 76.18 30.24
CA GLU A 762 6.35 76.84 31.46
C GLU A 762 6.60 78.34 31.44
N THR A 763 7.77 78.77 30.96
CA THR A 763 8.12 80.19 30.82
C THR A 763 7.23 80.87 29.78
N TYR A 764 7.00 80.19 28.64
CA TYR A 764 6.10 80.65 27.59
C TYR A 764 4.66 80.81 28.10
N ARG A 765 4.13 79.78 28.77
CA ARG A 765 2.79 79.77 29.39
C ARG A 765 2.62 80.94 30.36
N LYS A 766 3.58 81.17 31.25
CA LYS A 766 3.56 82.31 32.20
C LYS A 766 3.54 83.65 31.48
N ARG A 767 4.39 83.84 30.47
CA ARG A 767 4.47 85.08 29.69
C ARG A 767 3.16 85.38 28.98
N ARG A 768 2.62 84.41 28.23
CA ARG A 768 1.36 84.53 27.47
C ARG A 768 0.16 84.75 28.39
N SER A 769 0.09 84.01 29.51
CA SER A 769 -0.96 84.21 30.52
C SER A 769 -0.93 85.61 31.13
N SER A 770 0.26 86.14 31.44
CA SER A 770 0.42 87.51 31.93
C SER A 770 0.05 88.56 30.88
N GLU A 771 0.34 88.31 29.60
CA GLU A 771 0.00 89.18 28.48
C GLU A 771 -1.51 89.27 28.29
N ALA A 772 -2.21 88.13 28.24
CA ALA A 772 -3.67 88.08 28.19
C ALA A 772 -4.31 88.81 29.40
N ALA A 773 -3.81 88.57 30.61
CA ALA A 773 -4.29 89.24 31.81
C ALA A 773 -4.11 90.77 31.72
N HIS A 774 -2.99 91.25 31.20
CA HIS A 774 -2.74 92.68 31.01
C HIS A 774 -3.75 93.31 30.04
N HIS A 775 -4.04 92.65 28.93
CA HIS A 775 -5.03 93.11 27.95
C HIS A 775 -6.45 93.17 28.53
N LEU A 776 -6.84 92.15 29.31
CA LEU A 776 -8.13 92.14 30.03
C LEU A 776 -8.23 93.27 31.07
N ASP A 777 -7.17 93.51 31.85
CA ASP A 777 -7.14 94.58 32.83
C ASP A 777 -7.22 95.96 32.15
N ARG A 778 -6.51 96.13 31.03
CA ARG A 778 -6.57 97.35 30.21
C ARG A 778 -7.98 97.59 29.66
N ALA A 779 -8.62 96.57 29.09
CA ALA A 779 -10.00 96.66 28.61
C ALA A 779 -10.96 97.04 29.74
N SER A 780 -10.85 96.40 30.90
CA SER A 780 -11.64 96.74 32.10
C SER A 780 -11.46 98.18 32.58
N GLN A 781 -10.23 98.70 32.55
CA GLN A 781 -9.93 100.10 32.90
C GLN A 781 -10.54 101.08 31.89
N LEU A 782 -10.43 100.78 30.58
CA LEU A 782 -11.00 101.59 29.51
C LEU A 782 -12.53 101.61 29.55
N ILE A 783 -13.18 100.48 29.85
CA ILE A 783 -14.63 100.41 30.06
C ILE A 783 -15.04 101.30 31.23
N SER A 784 -14.29 101.26 32.33
CA SER A 784 -14.56 102.09 33.51
C SER A 784 -14.40 103.58 33.19
N LYS A 785 -13.37 103.94 32.40
CA LYS A 785 -13.16 105.30 31.90
C LYS A 785 -14.29 105.75 30.97
N GLY A 786 -14.75 104.89 30.07
CA GLY A 786 -15.88 105.17 29.17
C GLY A 786 -17.16 105.48 29.94
N ASN A 787 -17.46 104.71 31.00
CA ASN A 787 -18.60 105.01 31.87
C ASN A 787 -18.45 106.37 32.58
N GLN A 788 -17.25 106.71 33.09
CA GLN A 788 -17.00 108.03 33.68
C GLN A 788 -17.15 109.19 32.67
N GLN A 789 -16.81 108.95 31.40
CA GLN A 789 -17.00 109.92 30.32
C GLN A 789 -18.48 110.11 29.98
N LEU A 790 -19.29 109.05 30.05
CA LEU A 790 -20.74 109.15 29.94
C LEU A 790 -21.37 109.93 31.11
N ASP A 791 -20.82 109.81 32.33
CA ASP A 791 -21.30 110.57 33.50
C ASP A 791 -21.13 112.09 33.34
N ILE A 792 -20.19 112.53 32.49
CA ILE A 792 -19.98 113.95 32.12
C ILE A 792 -20.56 114.30 30.75
N GLU A 793 -21.46 113.47 30.22
CA GLU A 793 -22.17 113.64 28.93
C GLU A 793 -21.24 113.69 27.69
N ASP A 794 -20.03 113.13 27.78
CA ASP A 794 -19.07 113.05 26.68
C ASP A 794 -19.13 111.67 25.98
N ALA A 795 -20.18 111.48 25.18
CA ALA A 795 -20.42 110.21 24.48
C ALA A 795 -19.38 109.89 23.40
N SER A 796 -18.79 110.91 22.77
CA SER A 796 -17.73 110.73 21.77
C SER A 796 -16.46 110.15 22.41
N ALA A 797 -16.01 110.71 23.54
CA ALA A 797 -14.85 110.19 24.24
C ALA A 797 -15.12 108.82 24.89
N ALA A 798 -16.37 108.55 25.31
CA ALA A 798 -16.79 107.23 25.76
C ALA A 798 -16.74 106.18 24.64
N ASN A 799 -17.13 106.54 23.40
CA ASN A 799 -17.02 105.68 22.22
C ASN A 799 -15.56 105.37 21.85
N GLU A 800 -14.66 106.35 21.93
CA GLU A 800 -13.22 106.11 21.74
C GLU A 800 -12.66 105.12 22.79
N SER A 801 -13.07 105.27 24.07
CA SER A 801 -12.70 104.34 25.13
C SER A 801 -13.28 102.94 24.91
N TRP A 802 -14.51 102.83 24.39
CA TRP A 802 -15.15 101.56 24.03
C TRP A 802 -14.42 100.86 22.89
N MET A 803 -14.10 101.55 21.80
CA MET A 803 -13.34 100.98 20.66
C MET A 803 -11.97 100.47 21.12
N THR A 804 -11.23 101.26 21.90
CA THR A 804 -9.91 100.85 22.42
C THR A 804 -10.01 99.66 23.38
N ALA A 805 -11.09 99.58 24.16
CA ALA A 805 -11.35 98.45 25.04
C ALA A 805 -11.67 97.18 24.26
N ARG A 806 -12.42 97.31 23.15
CA ARG A 806 -12.69 96.20 22.22
C ARG A 806 -11.41 95.66 21.61
N ASP A 807 -10.54 96.52 21.08
CA ASP A 807 -9.27 96.08 20.48
C ASP A 807 -8.39 95.36 21.52
N SER A 808 -8.38 95.87 22.77
CA SER A 808 -7.67 95.21 23.88
C SER A 808 -8.26 93.85 24.22
N LEU A 809 -9.58 93.70 24.14
CA LEU A 809 -10.29 92.45 24.40
C LEU A 809 -10.06 91.42 23.27
N ASP A 810 -10.08 91.86 22.01
CA ASP A 810 -9.78 91.02 20.85
C ASP A 810 -8.33 90.49 20.90
N MET A 811 -7.37 91.34 21.28
CA MET A 811 -5.98 90.91 21.54
C MET A 811 -5.90 89.87 22.66
N ALA A 812 -6.66 90.03 23.75
CA ALA A 812 -6.72 89.02 24.81
C ALA A 812 -7.30 87.69 24.31
N LYS A 813 -8.36 87.74 23.49
CA LYS A 813 -9.02 86.56 22.92
C LYS A 813 -8.09 85.74 22.02
N GLU A 814 -7.31 86.43 21.18
CA GLU A 814 -6.31 85.78 20.33
C GLU A 814 -5.28 85.02 21.17
N ILE A 815 -4.80 85.63 22.26
CA ILE A 815 -3.84 85.01 23.16
C ILE A 815 -4.47 83.82 23.89
N ILE A 816 -5.70 83.95 24.38
CA ILE A 816 -6.42 82.88 25.08
C ILE A 816 -6.67 81.67 24.17
N GLY A 817 -6.84 81.89 22.86
CA GLY A 817 -6.99 80.83 21.87
C GLY A 817 -5.71 80.01 21.59
N ASP A 818 -4.56 80.37 22.17
CA ASP A 818 -3.32 79.61 22.10
C ASP A 818 -3.46 78.26 22.81
N SER A 819 -3.34 77.17 22.03
CA SER A 819 -3.51 75.79 22.52
C SER A 819 -2.53 75.40 23.61
N GLN A 820 -1.41 76.11 23.76
CA GLN A 820 -0.40 75.81 24.76
C GLN A 820 -0.71 76.40 26.14
N LEU A 821 -1.77 77.20 26.32
CA LEU A 821 -2.11 77.81 27.61
C LEU A 821 -2.86 76.86 28.56
N GLN A 822 -2.31 76.65 29.76
CA GLN A 822 -2.89 75.76 30.77
C GLN A 822 -4.05 76.39 31.57
N ASN A 823 -4.10 77.73 31.64
CA ASN A 823 -5.12 78.49 32.40
C ASN A 823 -6.13 79.22 31.49
N ALA A 824 -6.44 78.65 30.33
CA ALA A 824 -7.38 79.26 29.39
C ALA A 824 -8.75 79.51 30.06
N ALA A 825 -9.26 78.56 30.84
CA ALA A 825 -10.59 78.66 31.45
C ALA A 825 -10.80 79.89 32.36
N ASP A 826 -9.83 80.20 33.24
CA ASP A 826 -9.93 81.36 34.14
C ASP A 826 -9.85 82.68 33.35
N LEU A 827 -9.02 82.71 32.29
CA LEU A 827 -8.88 83.87 31.42
C LEU A 827 -10.09 84.05 30.50
N GLU A 828 -10.69 82.96 30.01
CA GLU A 828 -11.94 82.94 29.25
C GLU A 828 -13.12 83.46 30.06
N GLU A 829 -13.21 83.09 31.34
CA GLU A 829 -14.24 83.63 32.25
C GLU A 829 -14.07 85.15 32.40
N ARG A 830 -12.85 85.61 32.70
CA ARG A 830 -12.54 87.04 32.80
C ARG A 830 -12.79 87.80 31.49
N HIS A 831 -12.48 87.17 30.35
CA HIS A 831 -12.79 87.71 29.02
C HIS A 831 -14.30 87.89 28.87
N ARG A 832 -15.10 86.85 29.17
CA ARG A 832 -16.57 86.90 29.05
C ARG A 832 -17.21 87.95 29.95
N GLU A 833 -16.72 88.10 31.17
CA GLU A 833 -17.16 89.16 32.08
C GLU A 833 -16.82 90.55 31.52
N THR A 834 -15.60 90.74 31.02
CA THR A 834 -15.16 92.01 30.45
C THR A 834 -15.92 92.33 29.15
N GLU A 835 -16.19 91.34 28.31
CA GLU A 835 -17.01 91.45 27.10
C GLU A 835 -18.45 91.87 27.43
N SER A 836 -19.05 91.27 28.46
CA SER A 836 -20.39 91.64 28.92
C SER A 836 -20.43 93.12 29.36
N ARG A 837 -19.43 93.57 30.12
CA ARG A 837 -19.30 94.98 30.52
C ARG A 837 -19.04 95.92 29.34
N LEU A 838 -18.35 95.45 28.30
CA LEU A 838 -18.11 96.19 27.07
C LEU A 838 -19.41 96.39 26.27
N ILE A 839 -20.26 95.37 26.21
CA ILE A 839 -21.59 95.44 25.60
C ILE A 839 -22.50 96.39 26.38
N GLU A 840 -22.46 96.35 27.71
CA GLU A 840 -23.21 97.29 28.56
C GLU A 840 -22.81 98.74 28.30
N LEU A 841 -21.50 99.02 28.20
CA LEU A 841 -20.99 100.34 27.84
C LEU A 841 -21.47 100.78 26.45
N ARG A 842 -21.41 99.91 25.43
CA ARG A 842 -21.95 100.18 24.09
C ARG A 842 -23.41 100.60 24.16
N ASN A 843 -24.24 99.81 24.84
CA ASN A 843 -25.66 100.08 25.00
C ASN A 843 -25.92 101.38 25.78
N ALA A 844 -25.01 101.77 26.68
CA ALA A 844 -25.09 103.05 27.39
C ALA A 844 -24.75 104.25 26.49
N ILE A 845 -23.75 104.10 25.60
CA ILE A 845 -23.41 105.09 24.58
C ILE A 845 -24.60 105.26 23.60
N GLU A 846 -25.17 104.18 23.07
CA GLU A 846 -26.35 104.23 22.18
C GLU A 846 -27.54 104.94 22.86
N ARG A 847 -27.78 104.67 24.15
CA ARG A 847 -28.84 105.35 24.94
C ARG A 847 -28.62 106.85 25.11
N SER A 848 -27.40 107.35 24.94
CA SER A 848 -27.11 108.79 24.97
C SER A 848 -27.54 109.52 23.68
N GLY A 849 -27.99 108.78 22.66
CA GLY A 849 -28.32 109.32 21.34
C GLY A 849 -27.12 109.54 20.43
N TYR A 850 -25.93 109.10 20.85
CA TYR A 850 -24.73 109.10 20.04
C TYR A 850 -24.77 107.95 19.03
N ASP A 851 -24.65 108.27 17.75
CA ASP A 851 -24.62 107.28 16.68
C ASP A 851 -23.26 106.58 16.64
N ILE A 852 -23.25 105.30 17.00
CA ILE A 852 -22.06 104.44 16.96
C ILE A 852 -21.76 103.95 15.53
N SER A 853 -22.70 104.14 14.58
CA SER A 853 -22.55 103.70 13.18
C SER A 853 -21.76 104.69 12.30
N GLY A 854 -21.63 105.96 12.72
CA GLY A 854 -20.80 106.95 12.03
C GLY A 854 -19.32 106.55 11.96
N ALA A 855 -18.65 106.87 10.86
CA ALA A 855 -17.24 106.54 10.68
C ALA A 855 -16.41 107.11 11.84
N SER A 856 -15.56 106.29 12.45
CA SER A 856 -14.75 106.76 13.58
C SER A 856 -13.84 107.90 13.11
N ARG A 857 -13.54 108.82 14.02
CA ARG A 857 -12.56 109.89 13.80
C ARG A 857 -11.27 109.37 13.18
N THR A 858 -10.81 108.19 13.62
CA THR A 858 -9.66 107.47 13.08
C THR A 858 -9.86 106.98 11.66
N LYS A 859 -10.99 106.35 11.32
CA LYS A 859 -11.26 105.87 9.95
C LYS A 859 -11.30 107.00 8.94
N LEU A 860 -11.91 108.14 9.30
CA LEU A 860 -11.91 109.34 8.47
C LEU A 860 -10.46 109.83 8.26
N VAL A 861 -9.66 109.90 9.32
CA VAL A 861 -8.24 110.28 9.24
C VAL A 861 -7.43 109.31 8.37
N ASP A 862 -7.57 108.01 8.58
CA ASP A 862 -6.83 106.97 7.86
C ASP A 862 -7.11 107.02 6.37
N GLU A 863 -8.39 107.16 5.98
CA GLU A 863 -8.77 107.30 4.57
C GLU A 863 -8.20 108.59 3.96
N LEU A 864 -8.27 109.71 4.69
CA LEU A 864 -7.73 110.97 4.20
C LEU A 864 -6.20 110.92 4.04
N GLN A 865 -5.51 110.21 4.94
CA GLN A 865 -4.08 109.93 4.83
C GLN A 865 -3.76 108.99 3.65
N GLU A 866 -4.56 107.95 3.44
CA GLU A 866 -4.44 107.05 2.28
C GLU A 866 -4.60 107.81 0.97
N LEU A 867 -5.63 108.67 0.87
CA LEU A 867 -5.84 109.53 -0.29
C LEU A 867 -4.67 110.52 -0.47
N ALA A 868 -4.14 111.09 0.62
CA ALA A 868 -2.99 112.00 0.58
C ALA A 868 -1.72 111.31 0.08
N VAL A 869 -1.45 110.07 0.52
CA VAL A 869 -0.34 109.24 0.03
C VAL A 869 -0.53 108.92 -1.44
N THR A 870 -1.75 108.52 -1.83
CA THR A 870 -2.08 108.13 -3.20
C THR A 870 -1.88 109.29 -4.18
N ILE A 871 -2.27 110.52 -3.81
CA ILE A 871 -2.14 111.68 -4.70
C ILE A 871 -0.85 112.48 -4.49
N GLY A 872 -0.06 112.15 -3.47
CA GLY A 872 1.18 112.80 -3.10
C GLY A 872 1.04 114.25 -2.57
N GLU A 873 -0.15 114.67 -2.16
CA GLU A 873 -0.43 115.97 -1.55
C GLU A 873 -1.75 115.96 -0.74
N SER A 874 -2.01 116.97 0.08
CA SER A 874 -3.23 117.04 0.90
C SER A 874 -4.51 117.09 0.04
N PRO A 875 -5.50 116.18 0.25
CA PRO A 875 -6.77 116.17 -0.47
C PRO A 875 -7.62 117.43 -0.24
N ARG A 876 -8.53 117.74 -1.17
CA ARG A 876 -9.53 118.82 -1.06
C ARG A 876 -10.90 118.22 -0.79
N GLU A 877 -11.80 119.02 -0.22
CA GLU A 877 -13.24 118.73 -0.10
C GLU A 877 -13.78 118.24 -1.45
N GLU A 878 -13.65 119.06 -2.51
CA GLU A 878 -14.08 118.73 -3.88
C GLU A 878 -13.52 117.40 -4.43
N PHE A 879 -12.31 117.02 -4.01
CA PHE A 879 -11.67 115.78 -4.47
C PHE A 879 -12.18 114.57 -3.68
N VAL A 880 -12.36 114.74 -2.37
CA VAL A 880 -12.95 113.71 -1.50
C VAL A 880 -14.43 113.50 -1.85
N ASP A 881 -15.17 114.55 -2.18
CA ASP A 881 -16.55 114.42 -2.67
C ASP A 881 -16.65 113.69 -4.02
N ALA A 882 -15.62 113.82 -4.86
CA ALA A 882 -15.62 113.17 -6.18
C ALA A 882 -15.23 111.69 -6.12
N CYS A 883 -14.27 111.30 -5.27
CA CYS A 883 -13.71 109.93 -5.29
C CYS A 883 -13.36 109.35 -3.91
N GLY A 884 -13.69 110.07 -2.83
CA GLY A 884 -13.61 109.57 -1.45
C GLY A 884 -14.81 108.67 -1.14
N ARG A 885 -14.66 107.82 -0.12
CA ARG A 885 -15.71 106.90 0.35
C ARG A 885 -16.71 107.60 1.27
N TYR A 886 -16.26 108.64 1.96
CA TYR A 886 -17.12 109.48 2.81
C TYR A 886 -17.24 110.89 2.20
N PRO A 887 -18.44 111.50 2.22
CA PRO A 887 -18.62 112.87 1.75
C PRO A 887 -17.88 113.86 2.65
N SER A 888 -17.39 114.96 2.09
CA SER A 888 -16.64 115.99 2.81
C SER A 888 -17.41 116.60 3.97
N ASP A 889 -18.74 116.67 3.87
CA ASP A 889 -19.64 117.11 4.94
C ASP A 889 -19.49 116.27 6.22
N GLU A 890 -19.26 114.95 6.11
CA GLU A 890 -19.08 114.05 7.27
C GLU A 890 -17.76 114.34 8.01
N TYR A 891 -16.71 114.71 7.26
CA TYR A 891 -15.46 115.20 7.85
C TYR A 891 -15.65 116.56 8.51
N VAL A 892 -16.34 117.50 7.87
CA VAL A 892 -16.55 118.85 8.42
C VAL A 892 -17.45 118.80 9.66
N GLU A 893 -18.47 117.95 9.68
CA GLU A 893 -19.33 117.75 10.85
C GLU A 893 -18.55 117.15 12.04
N MET A 894 -17.69 116.17 11.78
CA MET A 894 -16.93 115.48 12.83
C MET A 894 -15.74 116.29 13.40
N PHE A 895 -15.11 117.14 12.59
CA PHE A 895 -13.91 117.89 12.96
C PHE A 895 -14.12 119.40 13.04
N GLY A 896 -15.29 119.91 12.66
CA GLY A 896 -15.70 121.31 12.73
C GLY A 896 -15.32 122.14 11.51
N SER A 897 -14.13 121.91 10.92
CA SER A 897 -13.70 122.56 9.68
C SER A 897 -12.72 121.69 8.91
N TRP A 898 -12.63 121.85 7.59
CA TRP A 898 -11.65 121.10 6.79
C TRP A 898 -10.19 121.37 7.16
N GLU A 899 -9.88 122.58 7.64
CA GLU A 899 -8.55 122.87 8.19
C GLU A 899 -8.24 122.06 9.44
N ASP A 900 -9.25 121.76 10.27
CA ASP A 900 -9.11 120.90 11.44
C ASP A 900 -9.06 119.42 11.05
N VAL A 901 -9.76 119.01 9.99
CA VAL A 901 -9.66 117.67 9.39
C VAL A 901 -8.22 117.39 8.93
N LEU A 902 -7.63 118.29 8.14
CA LEU A 902 -6.25 118.15 7.68
C LEU A 902 -5.26 118.14 8.86
N ARG A 903 -5.50 118.96 9.89
CA ARG A 903 -4.67 118.98 11.10
C ARG A 903 -4.76 117.68 11.88
N ALA A 904 -5.96 117.11 12.03
CA ALA A 904 -6.17 115.83 12.71
C ALA A 904 -5.50 114.68 11.95
N ALA A 905 -5.50 114.75 10.62
CA ALA A 905 -4.79 113.79 9.77
C ALA A 905 -3.27 114.06 9.66
N ASN A 906 -2.73 115.07 10.34
CA ASN A 906 -1.33 115.49 10.26
C ASN A 906 -0.87 115.78 8.81
N LEU A 907 -1.75 116.41 8.04
CA LEU A 907 -1.52 116.83 6.66
C LEU A 907 -1.29 118.34 6.57
N GLU A 908 -0.41 118.76 5.66
CA GLU A 908 -0.10 120.18 5.45
C GLU A 908 -1.30 120.94 4.86
N PRO A 909 -1.50 122.23 5.20
CA PRO A 909 -2.53 123.06 4.57
C PRO A 909 -2.38 123.12 3.04
N VAL A 910 -3.49 123.26 2.34
CA VAL A 910 -3.51 123.28 0.88
C VAL A 910 -2.72 124.48 0.32
N ASP A 911 -1.62 124.23 -0.42
CA ASP A 911 -0.86 125.27 -1.12
C ASP A 911 -1.61 125.80 -2.36
N TRP A 912 -2.46 126.78 -2.14
CA TRP A 912 -3.27 127.41 -3.18
C TRP A 912 -2.45 128.07 -4.30
N ALA A 913 -1.25 128.59 -4.00
CA ALA A 913 -0.43 129.29 -4.99
C ALA A 913 0.22 128.32 -5.99
N SER A 914 0.68 127.15 -5.54
CA SER A 914 1.18 126.09 -6.42
C SER A 914 0.07 125.46 -7.26
N ARG A 915 -1.14 125.32 -6.70
CA ARG A 915 -2.28 124.69 -7.36
C ARG A 915 -2.96 125.56 -8.41
N ASN A 916 -3.12 126.87 -8.16
CA ASN A 916 -3.74 127.78 -9.13
C ASN A 916 -2.91 128.02 -10.40
N ARG A 917 -1.62 127.65 -10.39
CA ARG A 917 -0.76 127.69 -11.59
C ARG A 917 -0.94 126.48 -12.51
N ARG A 918 -1.71 125.47 -12.10
CA ARG A 918 -1.88 124.21 -12.84
C ARG A 918 -3.03 124.34 -13.83
N LYS A 919 -2.87 123.78 -15.02
CA LYS A 919 -3.86 123.90 -16.11
C LYS A 919 -5.14 123.08 -15.86
N TYR A 920 -5.02 121.98 -15.12
CA TYR A 920 -6.12 121.03 -14.88
C TYR A 920 -6.14 120.57 -13.42
N THR A 921 -7.34 120.46 -12.85
CA THR A 921 -7.57 119.90 -11.52
C THR A 921 -7.44 118.37 -11.56
N ARG A 922 -7.36 117.73 -10.39
CA ARG A 922 -7.32 116.26 -10.33
C ARG A 922 -8.66 115.65 -10.72
N VAL A 923 -9.77 116.30 -10.35
CA VAL A 923 -11.11 115.89 -10.78
C VAL A 923 -11.22 115.98 -12.29
N ASP A 924 -10.76 117.06 -12.93
CA ASP A 924 -10.75 117.19 -14.40
C ASP A 924 -9.98 116.04 -15.08
N ILE A 925 -8.87 115.60 -14.45
CA ILE A 925 -8.05 114.50 -14.98
C ILE A 925 -8.77 113.16 -14.85
N LEU A 926 -9.33 112.86 -13.68
CA LEU A 926 -10.06 111.61 -13.45
C LEU A 926 -11.33 111.55 -14.30
N GLU A 927 -12.05 112.66 -14.45
CA GLU A 927 -13.23 112.77 -15.30
C GLU A 927 -12.87 112.60 -16.78
N SER A 928 -11.69 113.08 -17.22
CA SER A 928 -11.20 112.77 -18.57
C SER A 928 -10.86 111.29 -18.78
N ILE A 929 -10.43 110.57 -17.74
CA ILE A 929 -10.17 109.13 -17.81
C ILE A 929 -11.49 108.37 -17.83
N ALA A 930 -12.44 108.74 -16.96
CA ALA A 930 -13.77 108.16 -16.92
C ALA A 930 -14.50 108.38 -18.26
N GLU A 931 -14.48 109.58 -18.83
CA GLU A 931 -15.14 109.85 -20.12
C GLU A 931 -14.57 109.01 -21.27
N LEU A 932 -13.24 108.83 -21.28
CA LEU A 932 -12.60 107.96 -22.25
C LEU A 932 -12.92 106.48 -21.99
N THR A 933 -13.06 106.07 -20.73
CA THR A 933 -13.51 104.73 -20.32
C THR A 933 -14.91 104.45 -20.85
N ARG A 934 -15.89 105.36 -20.64
CA ARG A 934 -17.23 105.28 -21.23
C ARG A 934 -17.22 105.19 -22.75
N THR A 935 -16.32 105.94 -23.39
CA THR A 935 -16.18 105.94 -24.85
C THR A 935 -15.65 104.61 -25.40
N LEU A 936 -14.72 103.97 -24.68
CA LEU A 936 -14.07 102.73 -25.08
C LEU A 936 -14.79 101.47 -24.56
N GLY A 937 -15.66 101.60 -23.56
CA GLY A 937 -16.31 100.49 -22.85
C GLY A 937 -15.34 99.65 -22.00
N GLN A 938 -14.12 100.14 -21.78
CA GLN A 938 -13.05 99.53 -20.98
C GLN A 938 -12.08 100.63 -20.54
N TYR A 939 -11.33 100.40 -19.46
CA TYR A 939 -10.32 101.34 -19.00
C TYR A 939 -9.27 101.63 -20.09
N PRO A 940 -8.95 102.91 -20.37
CA PRO A 940 -8.00 103.25 -21.41
C PRO A 940 -6.60 102.77 -21.03
N SER A 941 -5.86 102.27 -22.02
CA SER A 941 -4.43 102.07 -21.91
C SER A 941 -3.67 103.40 -21.99
N LYS A 942 -2.40 103.40 -21.55
CA LYS A 942 -1.52 104.57 -21.68
C LYS A 942 -1.39 105.07 -23.13
N ALA A 943 -1.48 104.17 -24.10
CA ALA A 943 -1.43 104.53 -25.51
C ALA A 943 -2.72 105.24 -25.94
N GLU A 944 -3.88 104.69 -25.57
CA GLU A 944 -5.20 105.25 -25.91
C GLU A 944 -5.43 106.60 -25.25
N MET A 945 -5.00 106.79 -24.00
CA MET A 945 -5.09 108.10 -23.34
C MET A 945 -4.25 109.18 -24.04
N ASN A 946 -3.06 108.84 -24.56
CA ASN A 946 -2.23 109.81 -25.30
C ASN A 946 -2.78 110.12 -26.71
N ASP A 947 -3.49 109.18 -27.32
CA ASP A 947 -4.01 109.31 -28.68
C ASP A 947 -5.40 109.97 -28.70
N GLN A 948 -6.28 109.58 -27.77
CA GLN A 948 -7.70 109.95 -27.74
C GLN A 948 -8.12 110.72 -26.48
N GLY A 949 -7.32 110.67 -25.41
CA GLY A 949 -7.61 111.39 -24.18
C GLY A 949 -7.41 112.89 -24.33
N SER A 950 -8.11 113.67 -23.49
CA SER A 950 -7.98 115.13 -23.49
C SER A 950 -6.63 115.64 -22.97
N MET A 951 -5.79 114.71 -22.47
CA MET A 951 -4.54 114.97 -21.76
C MET A 951 -3.55 113.83 -21.96
N SER A 952 -2.25 114.13 -21.87
CA SER A 952 -1.22 113.09 -21.94
C SER A 952 -1.14 112.27 -20.65
N VAL A 953 -0.73 111.01 -20.78
CA VAL A 953 -0.42 110.13 -19.64
C VAL A 953 0.63 110.74 -18.72
N SER A 954 1.62 111.45 -19.28
CA SER A 954 2.60 112.17 -18.47
C SER A 954 1.95 113.23 -17.57
N THR A 955 0.85 113.85 -18.03
CA THR A 955 0.05 114.77 -17.19
C THR A 955 -0.68 114.02 -16.09
N VAL A 956 -1.11 112.77 -16.31
CA VAL A 956 -1.75 111.94 -15.28
C VAL A 956 -0.75 111.43 -14.25
N GLU A 957 0.34 110.79 -14.68
CA GLU A 957 1.37 110.23 -13.80
C GLU A 957 2.06 111.31 -12.94
N THR A 958 2.26 112.51 -13.48
CA THR A 958 2.80 113.65 -12.69
C THR A 958 1.88 114.02 -11.52
N ARG A 959 0.59 113.68 -11.58
CA ARG A 959 -0.44 114.17 -10.64
C ARG A 959 -0.91 113.10 -9.67
N PHE A 960 -0.86 111.84 -10.08
CA PHE A 960 -1.29 110.69 -9.28
C PHE A 960 -0.14 109.72 -8.96
N GLY A 961 1.10 110.07 -9.35
CA GLY A 961 2.30 109.25 -9.16
C GLY A 961 2.38 108.12 -10.18
N THR A 962 1.35 107.28 -10.24
CA THR A 962 1.23 106.16 -11.19
C THR A 962 -0.05 106.23 -12.01
N TRP A 963 -0.06 105.54 -13.15
CA TRP A 963 -1.26 105.42 -13.99
C TRP A 963 -2.31 104.56 -13.31
N GLU A 964 -1.88 103.50 -12.63
CA GLU A 964 -2.73 102.57 -11.90
C GLU A 964 -3.48 103.26 -10.75
N SER A 965 -2.81 104.14 -10.00
CA SER A 965 -3.46 104.96 -8.96
C SER A 965 -4.52 105.91 -9.53
N ALA A 966 -4.31 106.44 -10.74
CA ALA A 966 -5.29 107.28 -11.41
C ALA A 966 -6.48 106.47 -11.93
N LEU A 967 -6.28 105.23 -12.38
CA LEU A 967 -7.35 104.32 -12.78
C LEU A 967 -8.21 103.88 -11.58
N ASP A 968 -7.59 103.48 -10.46
CA ASP A 968 -8.32 103.11 -9.23
C ASP A 968 -9.22 104.25 -8.72
N LEU A 969 -8.74 105.50 -8.81
CA LEU A 969 -9.52 106.67 -8.42
C LEU A 969 -10.57 107.07 -9.46
N ALA A 970 -10.30 106.88 -10.76
CA ALA A 970 -11.27 107.15 -11.84
C ALA A 970 -12.42 106.13 -11.84
N GLU A 971 -12.13 104.87 -11.50
CA GLU A 971 -13.12 103.82 -11.27
C GLU A 971 -14.12 104.24 -10.19
N ARG A 972 -13.65 104.83 -9.08
CA ARG A 972 -14.53 105.35 -8.02
C ARG A 972 -15.46 106.45 -8.53
N ILE A 973 -14.99 107.30 -9.45
CA ILE A 973 -15.84 108.31 -10.10
C ILE A 973 -16.88 107.64 -11.01
N GLU A 974 -16.49 106.66 -11.84
CA GLU A 974 -17.47 105.93 -12.67
C GLU A 974 -18.54 105.24 -11.83
N LEU A 975 -18.14 104.50 -10.79
CA LEU A 975 -19.02 103.83 -9.83
C LEU A 975 -19.98 104.82 -9.14
N SER A 976 -19.53 106.04 -8.84
CA SER A 976 -20.39 107.11 -8.29
C SER A 976 -21.37 107.69 -9.32
N SER A 977 -21.05 107.60 -10.61
CA SER A 977 -21.81 108.19 -11.72
C SER A 977 -22.77 107.23 -12.42
N GLU A 978 -22.61 105.91 -12.27
CA GLU A 978 -23.37 104.91 -13.03
C GLU A 978 -24.62 104.34 -12.35
N LEU A 979 -24.94 104.66 -11.10
CA LEU A 979 -26.10 104.05 -10.45
C LEU A 979 -26.95 105.08 -9.71
N SER A 980 -27.91 105.67 -10.43
CA SER A 980 -29.01 106.33 -9.72
C SER A 980 -29.79 105.25 -8.95
N ARG A 981 -30.30 105.60 -7.76
CA ARG A 981 -31.15 104.72 -6.95
C ARG A 981 -32.23 104.04 -7.79
N ASP A 982 -32.81 104.78 -8.74
CA ASP A 982 -33.87 104.29 -9.61
C ASP A 982 -33.38 103.22 -10.59
N ASP A 983 -32.13 103.29 -11.04
CA ASP A 983 -31.53 102.29 -11.95
C ASP A 983 -31.18 100.99 -11.21
N VAL A 984 -30.65 101.09 -9.99
CA VAL A 984 -30.37 99.91 -9.14
C VAL A 984 -31.66 99.22 -8.74
N VAL A 985 -32.66 99.99 -8.28
CA VAL A 985 -33.97 99.45 -7.94
C VAL A 985 -34.60 98.78 -9.17
N ALA A 986 -34.53 99.42 -10.35
CA ALA A 986 -35.02 98.85 -11.60
C ALA A 986 -34.31 97.54 -11.97
N GLU A 987 -33.01 97.43 -11.76
CA GLU A 987 -32.24 96.22 -12.02
C GLU A 987 -32.57 95.10 -11.03
N LEU A 988 -32.66 95.39 -9.73
CA LEU A 988 -33.04 94.41 -8.72
C LEU A 988 -34.49 93.91 -8.87
N THR A 989 -35.42 94.75 -9.37
CA THR A 989 -36.77 94.29 -9.76
C THR A 989 -36.80 93.29 -10.91
N ARG A 990 -35.70 93.08 -11.65
CA ARG A 990 -35.64 92.03 -12.67
C ARG A 990 -35.56 90.63 -12.07
N ILE A 991 -35.18 90.50 -10.79
CA ILE A 991 -35.19 89.23 -10.05
C ILE A 991 -36.64 88.80 -9.84
N SER A 992 -36.96 87.57 -10.24
CA SER A 992 -38.32 87.03 -10.23
C SER A 992 -38.92 87.02 -8.82
N GLY A 993 -39.99 87.79 -8.64
CA GLY A 993 -40.71 87.89 -7.37
C GLY A 993 -40.23 88.99 -6.44
N VAL A 994 -39.30 89.85 -6.87
CA VAL A 994 -38.90 91.08 -6.17
C VAL A 994 -39.77 92.25 -6.64
N THR A 995 -40.49 92.85 -5.71
CA THR A 995 -41.26 94.08 -5.92
C THR A 995 -40.36 95.31 -5.81
N GLU A 996 -40.79 96.44 -6.37
CA GLU A 996 -40.07 97.71 -6.30
C GLU A 996 -39.77 98.13 -4.84
N THR A 997 -40.66 97.79 -3.91
CA THR A 997 -40.46 98.00 -2.47
C THR A 997 -39.38 97.11 -1.88
N GLU A 998 -39.29 95.84 -2.30
CA GLU A 998 -38.24 94.92 -1.82
C GLU A 998 -36.88 95.27 -2.45
N ALA A 999 -36.86 95.68 -3.71
CA ALA A 999 -35.65 96.17 -4.38
C ALA A 999 -35.09 97.44 -3.71
N SER A 1000 -35.97 98.36 -3.28
CA SER A 1000 -35.53 99.53 -2.50
C SER A 1000 -34.97 99.13 -1.12
N VAL A 1001 -35.58 98.16 -0.45
CA VAL A 1001 -35.10 97.67 0.86
C VAL A 1001 -33.74 96.99 0.73
N LEU A 1002 -33.51 96.21 -0.34
CA LEU A 1002 -32.20 95.62 -0.62
C LEU A 1002 -31.14 96.69 -0.89
N TYR A 1003 -31.49 97.72 -1.66
CA TYR A 1003 -30.63 98.87 -1.91
C TYR A 1003 -30.26 99.61 -0.62
N ASP A 1004 -31.25 99.93 0.23
CA ASP A 1004 -31.04 100.61 1.50
C ASP A 1004 -30.24 99.74 2.50
N ALA A 1005 -30.24 98.41 2.33
CA ALA A 1005 -29.40 97.47 3.07
C ALA A 1005 -27.97 97.28 2.50
N GLY A 1006 -27.61 98.05 1.47
CA GLY A 1006 -26.28 98.04 0.85
C GLY A 1006 -26.07 96.93 -0.19
N LEU A 1007 -27.13 96.22 -0.62
CA LEU A 1007 -27.07 95.25 -1.71
C LEU A 1007 -27.47 95.97 -3.01
N THR A 1008 -26.46 96.50 -3.70
CA THR A 1008 -26.65 97.38 -4.87
C THR A 1008 -26.51 96.66 -6.21
N SER A 1009 -26.32 95.34 -6.22
CA SER A 1009 -26.29 94.55 -7.46
C SER A 1009 -26.89 93.15 -7.30
N VAL A 1010 -27.32 92.58 -8.43
CA VAL A 1010 -27.84 91.20 -8.51
C VAL A 1010 -26.78 90.18 -8.03
N THR A 1011 -25.49 90.45 -8.29
CA THR A 1011 -24.37 89.61 -7.87
C THR A 1011 -24.17 89.59 -6.35
N GLU A 1012 -24.42 90.70 -5.66
CA GLU A 1012 -24.36 90.78 -4.19
C GLU A 1012 -25.50 89.99 -3.55
N VAL A 1013 -26.72 90.09 -4.13
CA VAL A 1013 -27.85 89.26 -3.73
C VAL A 1013 -27.55 87.76 -3.98
N GLN A 1014 -26.79 87.43 -5.03
CA GLN A 1014 -26.34 86.06 -5.30
C GLN A 1014 -25.33 85.53 -4.26
N LYS A 1015 -24.49 86.40 -3.67
CA LYS A 1015 -23.49 86.00 -2.66
C LYS A 1015 -24.05 85.94 -1.24
N ALA A 1016 -24.98 86.81 -0.87
CA ALA A 1016 -25.53 86.91 0.49
C ALA A 1016 -26.20 85.59 0.94
N THR A 1017 -26.02 85.13 2.16
CA THR A 1017 -26.70 83.89 2.61
C THR A 1017 -28.21 84.10 2.80
N ILE A 1018 -29.01 83.02 2.86
CA ILE A 1018 -30.46 83.15 3.11
C ILE A 1018 -30.72 83.83 4.46
N ASP A 1019 -29.90 83.56 5.47
CA ASP A 1019 -30.05 84.15 6.79
C ASP A 1019 -29.66 85.64 6.80
N GLU A 1020 -28.64 86.03 6.02
CA GLU A 1020 -28.30 87.44 5.79
C GLU A 1020 -29.42 88.20 5.09
N LEU A 1021 -30.07 87.61 4.08
CA LEU A 1021 -31.20 88.23 3.39
C LEU A 1021 -32.44 88.37 4.29
N VAL A 1022 -32.70 87.39 5.17
CA VAL A 1022 -33.83 87.42 6.11
C VAL A 1022 -33.62 88.39 7.28
N ALA A 1023 -32.36 88.71 7.59
CA ALA A 1023 -32.04 89.72 8.59
C ALA A 1023 -32.40 91.14 8.15
N ILE A 1024 -32.63 91.36 6.84
CA ILE A 1024 -33.06 92.66 6.29
C ILE A 1024 -34.56 92.84 6.54
N ASP A 1025 -34.91 93.89 7.29
CA ASP A 1025 -36.30 94.19 7.65
C ASP A 1025 -37.16 94.44 6.39
N GLY A 1026 -38.23 93.66 6.22
CA GLY A 1026 -39.06 93.65 5.02
C GLY A 1026 -38.80 92.51 4.04
N ILE A 1027 -37.72 91.74 4.18
CA ILE A 1027 -37.44 90.56 3.35
C ILE A 1027 -37.80 89.27 4.11
N SER A 1028 -38.88 88.61 3.69
CA SER A 1028 -39.28 87.32 4.30
C SER A 1028 -38.41 86.16 3.80
N LYS A 1029 -38.31 85.09 4.59
CA LYS A 1029 -37.62 83.84 4.20
C LYS A 1029 -38.13 83.25 2.88
N GLN A 1030 -39.41 83.42 2.55
CA GLN A 1030 -39.96 82.98 1.26
C GLN A 1030 -39.48 83.82 0.08
N ILE A 1031 -39.28 85.13 0.29
CA ILE A 1031 -38.77 86.06 -0.72
C ILE A 1031 -37.28 85.78 -0.97
N ALA A 1032 -36.49 85.66 0.10
CA ALA A 1032 -35.06 85.33 0.02
C ALA A 1032 -34.80 84.00 -0.72
N LEU A 1033 -35.61 82.96 -0.46
CA LEU A 1033 -35.53 81.68 -1.16
C LEU A 1033 -35.86 81.80 -2.66
N ARG A 1034 -36.81 82.66 -3.04
CA ARG A 1034 -37.16 82.91 -4.45
C ARG A 1034 -36.07 83.69 -5.17
N MET A 1035 -35.55 84.75 -4.54
CA MET A 1035 -34.40 85.50 -5.04
C MET A 1035 -33.23 84.55 -5.30
N LYS A 1036 -32.90 83.68 -4.34
CA LYS A 1036 -31.85 82.67 -4.52
C LYS A 1036 -32.12 81.71 -5.67
N ALA A 1037 -33.34 81.17 -5.77
CA ALA A 1037 -33.68 80.24 -6.83
C ALA A 1037 -33.57 80.86 -8.25
N ASP A 1038 -33.77 82.18 -8.37
CA ASP A 1038 -33.71 82.90 -9.65
C ASP A 1038 -32.28 83.33 -10.03
N VAL A 1039 -31.48 83.78 -9.06
CA VAL A 1039 -30.13 84.33 -9.31
C VAL A 1039 -28.99 83.28 -9.24
N GLY A 1040 -29.21 82.06 -8.71
CA GLY A 1040 -28.19 81.00 -8.79
C GLY A 1040 -28.54 79.66 -8.11
N GLU A 1041 -28.08 78.55 -8.71
CA GLU A 1041 -28.33 77.14 -8.34
C GLU A 1041 -28.57 76.86 -6.84
N LEU A 1042 -29.79 76.39 -6.53
CA LEU A 1042 -30.06 75.63 -5.30
C LEU A 1042 -29.20 74.36 -5.31
N THR A 1043 -28.05 74.37 -4.64
CA THR A 1043 -27.39 73.13 -4.24
C THR A 1043 -28.25 72.47 -3.15
N PRO A 1044 -28.76 71.23 -3.36
CA PRO A 1044 -29.56 70.54 -2.37
C PRO A 1044 -28.63 69.95 -1.31
N GLY A 1045 -28.36 70.71 -0.26
CA GLY A 1045 -27.41 70.35 0.78
C GLY A 1045 -27.54 71.17 2.06
N SER A 1046 -28.77 71.48 2.50
CA SER A 1046 -29.01 71.98 3.86
C SER A 1046 -30.37 71.51 4.37
N GLN A 1047 -30.43 70.21 4.67
CA GLN A 1047 -31.24 69.69 5.75
C GLN A 1047 -30.32 68.87 6.65
N ALA A 1048 -29.76 69.52 7.68
CA ALA A 1048 -29.35 68.94 8.95
C ALA A 1048 -28.91 70.10 9.86
N GLY A 1049 -29.67 70.31 10.93
CA GLY A 1049 -29.51 71.40 11.90
C GLY A 1049 -30.85 71.73 12.53
#